data_AF-A0A5M8SLV1-F1
#
_entry.id   AF-A0A5M8SLV1-F1
#
_cell.length_a   1.000
_cell.length_b   1.000
_cell.length_c   1.000
_cell.angle_alpha   90.00
_cell.angle_beta   90.00
_cell.angle_gamma   90.00
#
_symmetry.space_group_name_H-M   'P 1'
#
loop_
_entity.id
_entity.type
_entity.pdbx_description
1 polymer ?
#
loop_
_entity_poly.entity_id
_entity_poly.type
_entity_poly.pdbx_seq_one_letter_code
_entity_poly.pdbx_strand_id
1 'polypeptide(L)'
;MKGDFSRIRFNPAKQYTAVLEQQGRVALDSDANEQSAIDAHIRDVTNLDVIGRYGAPEGDAGFAISIDNDEIRIGHGRYYVEGLLVENNSVSSYDDQPSLINPTFTAAEILDAVQTGDGNVTAHLFLQVWQRLVTALDDPCLREPALGQADTTARLQTVWRVVGTLEDATTEKGGGTGVATGGAAGGGTLQLLDAARAHAITTTRPTSPIINRPRPGSGAGIISTGTGSVGTVSTGGSTGTVGTIIGNPKPSGPVAGLSPCCQSLYDDGLRQRSGAMMADTSGGNADCGCQPIAAAGYQGLENQLYRVEVHTPGSLDTATFKWSRENGSVVTAITAVNGPVVTVSTVGPDANLGFQAGQWVELSDDTYLFGDPPNQPGQLYQIQSAGPGPLQFTLTSPVAAIDPARNARMRRWDQSGAAATSKGIPLSTSPIQLENGIEVTFRKGTYVSGDYWTIPARAATGAIEWPPCGSDGNAWQSPQFALIYNAPLACIHLRPATNLRIKFANPFLVDDCRLKFPPLTALAAQQSEALHIASTSWVNDDVMTVDTLLENGLSLTLDQAPSCPWGGGNFQVTLEAPVATDTAFAEVFKRLSFGVNLDPTNAFLRSVTALDPPGGISVSGETVTWLAPAANTDVGLKVTFILWEILNLFLNNALTFGAFARVRVRLLGAAVFSASQSGNIYLDGVSFGDTASRSSNGSSSITLLDPSGTSQKSSDFNSWFYLAPTVAISAVVIQGIENGVPKALSAVTVEVNAQGQMIGLQLTGTPAPVAVTAVQAVILLNYAPIADTTITLSLFGPGVGSVVSIQPTATVPAGKRNVIVPIKIQASPGVNANGAGNTDTVTLNASVPTAIGNRSFDNPPSLAITGGPVPPPQIN
;
A
#
# COMPACT_ATOMS: atom_id res chain seq x y z
N MET A 1 -9.85 -14.95 33.92
CA MET A 1 -11.00 -14.61 34.80
C MET A 1 -10.79 -15.26 36.16
N LYS A 2 -11.10 -14.58 37.28
CA LYS A 2 -10.88 -15.06 38.67
C LYS A 2 -12.24 -15.19 39.37
N GLY A 3 -12.81 -16.40 39.40
CA GLY A 3 -14.13 -16.69 39.93
C GLY A 3 -14.28 -18.19 40.19
N ASP A 4 -15.26 -18.56 41.01
CA ASP A 4 -15.52 -19.96 41.37
C ASP A 4 -16.31 -20.64 40.24
N PHE A 5 -15.58 -21.03 39.20
CA PHE A 5 -16.14 -21.67 38.02
C PHE A 5 -15.83 -23.17 38.05
N SER A 6 -16.77 -23.98 37.58
CA SER A 6 -16.38 -25.30 37.07
C SER A 6 -15.42 -25.17 35.87
N ARG A 7 -14.76 -26.28 35.51
CA ARG A 7 -13.86 -26.33 34.35
C ARG A 7 -14.52 -25.76 33.09
N ILE A 8 -13.78 -24.99 32.30
CA ILE A 8 -14.19 -24.54 30.97
C ILE A 8 -13.57 -25.50 29.95
N ARG A 9 -14.40 -26.20 29.17
CA ARG A 9 -13.96 -27.27 28.24
C ARG A 9 -13.82 -26.83 26.78
N PHE A 10 -14.18 -25.59 26.48
CA PHE A 10 -14.18 -25.07 25.12
C PHE A 10 -12.79 -25.21 24.48
N ASN A 11 -12.74 -25.85 23.31
CA ASN A 11 -11.57 -25.91 22.45
C ASN A 11 -11.98 -25.60 21.00
N PRO A 12 -11.47 -24.50 20.39
CA PRO A 12 -11.81 -24.15 19.02
C PRO A 12 -11.40 -25.24 18.00
N ALA A 13 -10.36 -26.04 18.27
CA ALA A 13 -9.93 -27.11 17.36
C ALA A 13 -10.92 -28.27 17.23
N LYS A 14 -11.88 -28.41 18.16
CA LYS A 14 -12.95 -29.41 18.08
C LYS A 14 -14.14 -28.96 17.24
N GLN A 15 -14.21 -27.69 16.86
CA GLN A 15 -15.24 -27.12 15.98
C GLN A 15 -16.69 -27.35 16.46
N TYR A 16 -16.90 -27.35 17.78
CA TYR A 16 -18.25 -27.41 18.35
C TYR A 16 -18.98 -26.07 18.17
N THR A 17 -20.27 -26.14 17.83
CA THR A 17 -21.12 -24.96 17.60
C THR A 17 -22.23 -24.79 18.62
N ALA A 18 -22.52 -25.83 19.43
CA ALA A 18 -23.49 -25.77 20.53
C ALA A 18 -23.30 -26.92 21.52
N VAL A 19 -23.82 -26.74 22.74
CA VAL A 19 -24.02 -27.74 23.79
C VAL A 19 -25.51 -28.13 23.81
N LEU A 20 -25.81 -29.42 23.81
CA LEU A 20 -27.18 -29.93 23.78
C LEU A 20 -27.52 -30.66 25.08
N GLU A 21 -28.57 -30.19 25.75
CA GLU A 21 -29.13 -30.85 26.94
C GLU A 21 -29.80 -32.17 26.56
N GLN A 22 -29.52 -33.22 27.32
CA GLN A 22 -30.09 -34.55 27.09
C GLN A 22 -31.19 -34.86 28.11
N GLN A 23 -32.30 -35.39 27.63
CA GLN A 23 -33.43 -35.75 28.49
C GLN A 23 -33.00 -36.69 29.62
N GLY A 24 -33.34 -36.31 30.85
CA GLY A 24 -33.08 -37.11 32.05
C GLY A 24 -31.63 -37.09 32.55
N ARG A 25 -30.75 -36.26 31.98
CA ARG A 25 -29.38 -36.06 32.48
C ARG A 25 -29.28 -34.81 33.35
N VAL A 26 -28.25 -34.78 34.21
CA VAL A 26 -27.94 -33.64 35.09
C VAL A 26 -27.27 -32.55 34.26
N ALA A 27 -27.81 -31.33 34.31
CA ALA A 27 -27.18 -30.15 33.74
C ALA A 27 -26.08 -29.63 34.68
N LEU A 28 -24.92 -29.29 34.14
CA LEU A 28 -23.81 -28.70 34.89
C LEU A 28 -23.59 -27.25 34.47
N ASP A 29 -23.14 -26.42 35.41
CA ASP A 29 -22.70 -25.05 35.13
C ASP A 29 -21.58 -24.99 34.07
N SER A 30 -20.71 -26.01 34.01
CA SER A 30 -19.69 -26.15 32.98
C SER A 30 -20.27 -26.25 31.55
N ASP A 31 -21.48 -26.80 31.41
CA ASP A 31 -22.15 -26.92 30.10
C ASP A 31 -22.59 -25.54 29.60
N ALA A 32 -23.19 -24.72 30.47
CA ALA A 32 -23.59 -23.35 30.14
C ALA A 32 -22.39 -22.41 29.90
N ASN A 33 -21.32 -22.58 30.68
CA ASN A 33 -20.07 -21.84 30.49
C ASN A 33 -19.39 -22.20 29.17
N GLU A 34 -19.41 -23.48 28.77
CA GLU A 34 -18.90 -23.92 27.46
C GLU A 34 -19.73 -23.36 26.31
N GLN A 35 -21.06 -23.38 26.39
CA GLN A 35 -21.93 -22.75 25.40
C GLN A 35 -21.59 -21.26 25.22
N SER A 36 -21.44 -20.52 26.32
CA SER A 36 -21.10 -19.09 26.29
C SER A 36 -19.75 -18.83 25.61
N ALA A 37 -18.77 -19.71 25.81
CA ALA A 37 -17.45 -19.62 25.17
C ALA A 37 -17.51 -19.95 23.66
N ILE A 38 -18.33 -20.93 23.27
CA ILE A 38 -18.58 -21.27 21.86
C ILE A 38 -19.22 -20.07 21.13
N ASP A 39 -20.28 -19.49 21.70
CA ASP A 39 -20.98 -18.35 21.09
C ASP A 39 -20.06 -17.12 20.98
N ALA A 40 -19.23 -16.86 21.99
CA ALA A 40 -18.24 -15.80 21.94
C ALA A 40 -17.23 -16.02 20.81
N HIS A 41 -16.67 -17.23 20.68
CA HIS A 41 -15.74 -17.55 19.61
C HIS A 41 -16.35 -17.39 18.22
N ILE A 42 -17.56 -17.92 18.00
CA ILE A 42 -18.25 -17.80 16.71
C ILE A 42 -18.53 -16.34 16.39
N ARG A 43 -19.04 -15.56 17.35
CA ARG A 43 -19.32 -14.13 17.16
C ARG A 43 -18.04 -13.36 16.81
N ASP A 44 -16.97 -13.54 17.59
CA ASP A 44 -15.75 -12.76 17.45
C ASP A 44 -15.03 -13.11 16.13
N VAL A 45 -14.99 -14.40 15.75
CA VAL A 45 -14.46 -14.83 14.43
C VAL A 45 -15.32 -14.33 13.28
N THR A 46 -16.65 -14.40 13.39
CA THR A 46 -17.55 -13.88 12.34
C THR A 46 -17.34 -12.38 12.15
N ASN A 47 -17.25 -11.61 13.24
CA ASN A 47 -16.97 -10.18 13.16
C ASN A 47 -15.61 -9.91 12.51
N LEU A 48 -14.59 -10.68 12.86
CA LEU A 48 -13.26 -10.56 12.28
C LEU A 48 -13.26 -10.84 10.77
N ASP A 49 -13.94 -11.90 10.32
CA ASP A 49 -13.98 -12.29 8.90
C ASP A 49 -14.76 -11.28 8.04
N VAL A 50 -15.79 -10.65 8.62
CA VAL A 50 -16.65 -9.67 7.91
C VAL A 50 -16.06 -8.27 7.91
N ILE A 51 -15.46 -7.83 9.03
CA ILE A 51 -15.02 -6.45 9.25
C ILE A 51 -13.50 -6.30 9.05
N GLY A 52 -12.73 -7.34 9.37
CA GLY A 52 -11.28 -7.29 9.55
C GLY A 52 -10.88 -7.10 11.02
N ARG A 53 -9.57 -7.01 11.27
CA ARG A 53 -9.00 -6.82 12.63
C ARG A 53 -9.51 -5.54 13.31
N TYR A 54 -9.77 -4.50 12.53
CA TYR A 54 -10.18 -3.19 13.03
C TYR A 54 -11.23 -2.60 12.09
N GLY A 55 -12.30 -2.01 12.63
CA GLY A 55 -13.27 -1.31 11.79
C GLY A 55 -14.38 -0.56 12.54
N ALA A 56 -14.74 0.61 12.03
CA ALA A 56 -15.90 1.39 12.47
C ALA A 56 -17.03 1.31 11.44
N PRO A 57 -18.28 1.03 11.84
CA PRO A 57 -19.41 1.07 10.91
C PRO A 57 -19.64 2.51 10.42
N GLU A 58 -19.68 2.75 9.12
CA GLU A 58 -19.77 4.11 8.54
C GLU A 58 -20.94 4.94 9.07
N GLY A 59 -22.09 4.33 9.29
CA GLY A 59 -23.29 5.01 9.79
C GLY A 59 -23.25 5.40 11.26
N ASP A 60 -22.25 4.93 12.02
CA ASP A 60 -22.14 5.11 13.47
C ASP A 60 -20.68 4.94 13.94
N ALA A 61 -19.75 5.59 13.22
CA ALA A 61 -18.32 5.38 13.37
C ALA A 61 -17.78 6.03 14.65
N GLY A 62 -17.57 5.22 15.69
CA GLY A 62 -17.13 5.65 17.02
C GLY A 62 -15.66 6.03 17.14
N PHE A 63 -15.33 6.70 18.24
CA PHE A 63 -13.95 7.01 18.66
C PHE A 63 -13.20 7.96 17.72
N ALA A 64 -13.92 8.81 16.99
CA ALA A 64 -13.30 9.88 16.21
C ALA A 64 -12.51 10.81 17.14
N ILE A 65 -11.23 11.06 16.84
CA ILE A 65 -10.44 12.03 17.58
C ILE A 65 -10.65 13.42 16.96
N SER A 66 -10.92 14.39 17.81
CA SER A 66 -11.01 15.79 17.44
C SER A 66 -10.38 16.65 18.53
N ILE A 67 -10.02 17.88 18.21
CA ILE A 67 -9.45 18.82 19.18
C ILE A 67 -10.33 20.08 19.18
N ASP A 68 -10.88 20.40 20.35
CA ASP A 68 -11.73 21.57 20.58
C ASP A 68 -11.23 22.32 21.82
N ASN A 69 -11.00 23.63 21.72
CA ASN A 69 -10.46 24.48 22.79
C ASN A 69 -9.24 23.87 23.55
N ASP A 70 -8.25 23.38 22.80
CA ASP A 70 -7.04 22.72 23.33
C ASP A 70 -7.32 21.44 24.16
N GLU A 71 -8.45 20.78 23.90
CA GLU A 71 -8.85 19.53 24.54
C GLU A 71 -9.07 18.44 23.49
N ILE A 72 -8.53 17.24 23.74
CA ILE A 72 -8.75 16.07 22.89
C ILE A 72 -10.13 15.46 23.21
N ARG A 73 -11.00 15.40 22.21
CA ARG A 73 -12.36 14.86 22.30
C ARG A 73 -12.46 13.53 21.54
N ILE A 74 -13.16 12.57 22.15
CA ILE A 74 -13.43 11.22 21.63
C ILE A 74 -14.89 11.13 21.21
N GLY A 75 -15.13 10.87 19.93
CA GLY A 75 -16.47 10.78 19.34
C GLY A 75 -17.28 9.58 19.85
N HIS A 76 -18.60 9.76 19.93
CA HIS A 76 -19.57 8.68 20.16
C HIS A 76 -19.64 7.71 18.96
N GLY A 77 -20.13 6.50 19.21
CA GLY A 77 -20.42 5.48 18.19
C GLY A 77 -19.78 4.13 18.52
N ARG A 78 -19.68 3.26 17.51
CA ARG A 78 -19.19 1.89 17.64
C ARG A 78 -17.85 1.66 16.94
N TYR A 79 -17.09 0.71 17.44
CA TYR A 79 -15.85 0.24 16.82
C TYR A 79 -15.64 -1.24 17.12
N TYR A 80 -15.03 -1.96 16.19
CA TYR A 80 -14.69 -3.36 16.34
C TYR A 80 -13.18 -3.53 16.39
N VAL A 81 -12.69 -4.26 17.41
CA VAL A 81 -11.27 -4.55 17.62
C VAL A 81 -11.11 -6.05 17.82
N GLU A 82 -10.47 -6.73 16.86
CA GLU A 82 -10.22 -8.18 16.88
C GLU A 82 -11.52 -8.98 17.11
N GLY A 83 -12.61 -8.53 16.48
CA GLY A 83 -13.94 -9.11 16.61
C GLY A 83 -14.76 -8.62 17.81
N LEU A 84 -14.14 -7.93 18.79
CA LEU A 84 -14.83 -7.39 19.95
C LEU A 84 -15.55 -6.08 19.61
N LEU A 85 -16.85 -6.01 19.92
CA LEU A 85 -17.63 -4.76 19.87
C LEU A 85 -17.24 -3.84 21.02
N VAL A 86 -16.99 -2.58 20.68
CA VAL A 86 -16.69 -1.48 21.61
C VAL A 86 -17.64 -0.32 21.31
N GLU A 87 -18.22 0.24 22.36
CA GLU A 87 -19.24 1.29 22.24
C GLU A 87 -18.87 2.48 23.12
N ASN A 88 -18.89 3.67 22.52
CA ASN A 88 -18.85 4.94 23.23
C ASN A 88 -20.20 5.64 23.11
N ASN A 89 -20.94 5.71 24.20
CA ASN A 89 -22.33 6.17 24.19
C ASN A 89 -22.47 7.70 24.13
N SER A 90 -21.38 8.45 24.34
CA SER A 90 -21.40 9.91 24.34
C SER A 90 -20.03 10.46 23.97
N VAL A 91 -19.98 11.68 23.44
CA VAL A 91 -18.70 12.38 23.27
C VAL A 91 -18.05 12.59 24.64
N SER A 92 -16.79 12.16 24.79
CA SER A 92 -16.03 12.27 26.02
C SER A 92 -14.73 13.03 25.82
N SER A 93 -14.18 13.59 26.90
CA SER A 93 -12.80 14.08 26.90
C SER A 93 -11.82 12.92 26.98
N TYR A 94 -10.60 13.12 26.48
CA TYR A 94 -9.51 12.16 26.64
C TYR A 94 -9.18 11.94 28.12
N ASP A 95 -9.12 12.99 28.95
CA ASP A 95 -8.72 12.87 30.35
C ASP A 95 -9.86 12.34 31.25
N ASP A 96 -11.12 12.56 30.88
CA ASP A 96 -12.31 12.17 31.67
C ASP A 96 -12.94 10.82 31.25
N GLN A 97 -12.25 10.04 30.43
CA GLN A 97 -12.79 8.77 29.95
C GLN A 97 -12.87 7.71 31.07
N PRO A 98 -13.84 6.76 31.03
CA PRO A 98 -14.20 5.93 32.19
C PRO A 98 -13.11 4.99 32.73
N SER A 99 -12.13 4.61 31.90
CA SER A 99 -11.12 3.58 32.23
C SER A 99 -9.68 4.05 32.00
N LEU A 100 -9.46 5.36 31.94
CA LEU A 100 -8.12 5.94 31.95
C LEU A 100 -7.78 6.37 33.38
N ILE A 101 -6.87 5.65 34.02
CA ILE A 101 -6.38 5.97 35.35
C ILE A 101 -4.88 6.20 35.26
N ASN A 102 -4.43 7.36 35.77
CA ASN A 102 -3.02 7.77 35.78
C ASN A 102 -2.37 7.64 34.38
N PRO A 103 -2.87 8.38 33.36
CA PRO A 103 -2.30 8.31 32.03
C PRO A 103 -0.82 8.71 32.01
N THR A 104 -0.05 8.10 31.11
CA THR A 104 1.35 8.48 30.87
C THR A 104 1.47 9.93 30.40
N PHE A 105 0.51 10.39 29.60
CA PHE A 105 0.38 11.76 29.16
C PHE A 105 -1.09 12.20 29.23
N THR A 106 -1.33 13.36 29.81
CA THR A 106 -2.62 14.07 29.74
C THR A 106 -2.84 14.66 28.35
N ALA A 107 -4.08 15.03 28.01
CA ALA A 107 -4.36 15.67 26.72
C ALA A 107 -3.53 16.96 26.52
N ALA A 108 -3.40 17.77 27.57
CA ALA A 108 -2.62 19.00 27.54
C ALA A 108 -1.13 18.74 27.29
N GLU A 109 -0.53 17.72 27.93
CA GLU A 109 0.88 17.35 27.70
C GLU A 109 1.11 16.82 26.28
N ILE A 110 0.17 16.06 25.72
CA ILE A 110 0.23 15.58 24.34
C ILE A 110 0.27 16.77 23.37
N LEU A 111 -0.69 17.70 23.54
CA LEU A 111 -0.81 18.86 22.66
C LEU A 111 0.38 19.82 22.81
N ASP A 112 0.85 20.06 24.03
CA ASP A 112 2.04 20.87 24.29
C ASP A 112 3.31 20.26 23.67
N ALA A 113 3.49 18.94 23.76
CA ALA A 113 4.62 18.25 23.14
C ALA A 113 4.61 18.37 21.61
N VAL A 114 3.45 18.18 20.97
CA VAL A 114 3.31 18.36 19.51
C VAL A 114 3.55 19.81 19.11
N GLN A 115 3.08 20.77 19.91
CA GLN A 115 3.25 22.19 19.63
C GLN A 115 4.70 22.66 19.82
N THR A 116 5.37 22.22 20.88
CA THR A 116 6.76 22.58 21.19
C THR A 116 7.78 21.85 20.33
N GLY A 117 7.42 20.67 19.81
CA GLY A 117 8.23 19.88 18.88
C GLY A 117 8.39 20.49 17.47
N ASP A 118 7.63 21.56 17.15
CA ASP A 118 7.71 22.34 15.90
C ASP A 118 7.69 21.46 14.63
N GLY A 119 6.81 20.45 14.60
CA GLY A 119 6.65 19.52 13.49
C GLY A 119 7.56 18.28 13.52
N ASN A 120 8.43 18.12 14.53
CA ASN A 120 9.25 16.91 14.71
C ASN A 120 8.62 15.87 15.65
N VAL A 121 7.64 16.28 16.45
CA VAL A 121 6.90 15.40 17.35
C VAL A 121 5.54 15.09 16.73
N THR A 122 5.18 13.81 16.71
CA THR A 122 3.83 13.35 16.37
C THR A 122 3.24 12.61 17.57
N ALA A 123 1.97 12.87 17.87
CA ALA A 123 1.24 12.06 18.85
C ALA A 123 0.42 10.98 18.16
N HIS A 124 0.52 9.75 18.67
CA HIS A 124 -0.19 8.57 18.19
C HIS A 124 -1.23 8.13 19.21
N LEU A 125 -2.46 8.02 18.78
CA LEU A 125 -3.60 7.70 19.64
C LEU A 125 -4.14 6.32 19.27
N PHE A 126 -4.26 5.46 20.29
CA PHE A 126 -4.75 4.09 20.16
C PHE A 126 -5.97 3.86 21.04
N LEU A 127 -6.94 3.10 20.52
CA LEU A 127 -8.01 2.50 21.31
C LEU A 127 -7.51 1.19 21.89
N GLN A 128 -7.23 1.17 23.20
CA GLN A 128 -6.87 -0.03 23.92
C GLN A 128 -8.12 -0.74 24.45
N VAL A 129 -8.27 -2.02 24.13
CA VAL A 129 -9.48 -2.83 24.39
C VAL A 129 -9.11 -4.16 25.03
N TRP A 130 -9.86 -4.55 26.08
CA TRP A 130 -9.74 -5.87 26.70
C TRP A 130 -11.05 -6.25 27.38
N GLN A 131 -11.13 -7.47 27.91
CA GLN A 131 -12.28 -7.92 28.68
C GLN A 131 -11.93 -8.08 30.16
N ARG A 132 -12.84 -7.66 31.04
CA ARG A 132 -12.73 -7.85 32.49
C ARG A 132 -13.89 -8.66 33.04
N LEU A 133 -13.63 -9.37 34.14
CA LEU A 133 -14.67 -10.01 34.95
C LEU A 133 -15.33 -8.96 35.85
N VAL A 134 -16.65 -8.95 35.88
CA VAL A 134 -17.48 -8.11 36.75
C VAL A 134 -18.23 -9.05 37.71
N THR A 135 -18.08 -8.78 39.00
CA THR A 135 -18.69 -9.56 40.09
C THR A 135 -19.64 -8.70 40.92
N ALA A 136 -20.31 -9.30 41.89
CA ALA A 136 -21.14 -8.58 42.86
C ALA A 136 -20.38 -7.55 43.73
N LEU A 137 -19.04 -7.52 43.66
CA LEU A 137 -18.21 -6.44 44.24
C LEU A 137 -18.12 -5.21 43.34
N ASP A 138 -18.17 -5.41 42.01
CA ASP A 138 -18.11 -4.36 41.01
C ASP A 138 -19.50 -3.77 40.75
N ASP A 139 -20.52 -4.63 40.68
CA ASP A 139 -21.91 -4.27 40.47
C ASP A 139 -22.79 -4.97 41.52
N PRO A 140 -23.22 -4.25 42.57
CA PRO A 140 -24.08 -4.80 43.61
C PRO A 140 -25.41 -5.36 43.09
N CYS A 141 -25.88 -4.97 41.90
CA CYS A 141 -27.13 -5.43 41.31
C CYS A 141 -27.07 -6.90 40.85
N LEU A 142 -25.87 -7.50 40.78
CA LEU A 142 -25.70 -8.92 40.46
C LEU A 142 -26.12 -9.86 41.60
N ARG A 143 -26.29 -9.34 42.83
CA ARG A 143 -26.76 -10.13 43.98
C ARG A 143 -28.26 -10.35 43.87
N GLU A 144 -28.69 -11.58 44.10
CA GLU A 144 -30.12 -11.94 44.07
C GLU A 144 -30.80 -11.59 45.41
N PRO A 145 -31.65 -10.56 45.47
CA PRO A 145 -32.27 -10.14 46.73
C PRO A 145 -33.18 -11.21 47.33
N ALA A 146 -33.85 -12.02 46.52
CA ALA A 146 -34.75 -13.08 46.98
C ALA A 146 -34.02 -14.26 47.62
N LEU A 147 -32.72 -14.43 47.33
CA LEU A 147 -31.87 -15.50 47.87
C LEU A 147 -30.92 -14.98 48.96
N GLY A 148 -31.30 -13.89 49.65
CA GLY A 148 -30.49 -13.34 50.73
C GLY A 148 -29.20 -12.68 50.25
N GLN A 149 -29.24 -12.02 49.09
CA GLN A 149 -28.09 -11.36 48.45
C GLN A 149 -27.02 -12.35 47.97
N ALA A 150 -27.43 -13.56 47.58
CA ALA A 150 -26.52 -14.58 47.04
C ALA A 150 -25.84 -14.09 45.75
N ASP A 151 -24.54 -14.35 45.64
CA ASP A 151 -23.79 -14.20 44.40
C ASP A 151 -23.96 -15.48 43.56
N THR A 152 -24.52 -15.34 42.36
CA THR A 152 -24.95 -16.48 41.53
C THR A 152 -24.13 -16.61 40.25
N THR A 153 -23.82 -15.48 39.60
CA THR A 153 -23.17 -15.45 38.30
C THR A 153 -22.38 -14.15 38.13
N ALA A 154 -21.29 -14.23 37.37
CA ALA A 154 -20.48 -13.05 37.00
C ALA A 154 -20.82 -12.56 35.57
N ARG A 155 -20.27 -11.41 35.19
CA ARG A 155 -20.37 -10.89 33.81
C ARG A 155 -18.98 -10.69 33.22
N LEU A 156 -18.88 -10.79 31.90
CA LEU A 156 -17.71 -10.38 31.14
C LEU A 156 -18.04 -9.03 30.50
N GLN A 157 -17.21 -8.02 30.74
CA GLN A 157 -17.40 -6.67 30.20
C GLN A 157 -16.23 -6.32 29.29
N THR A 158 -16.51 -5.86 28.07
CA THR A 158 -15.53 -5.20 27.21
C THR A 158 -15.23 -3.82 27.75
N VAL A 159 -13.96 -3.57 28.04
CA VAL A 159 -13.42 -2.30 28.54
C VAL A 159 -12.60 -1.66 27.45
N TRP A 160 -12.64 -0.34 27.38
CA TRP A 160 -11.84 0.44 26.46
C TRP A 160 -11.26 1.68 27.13
N ARG A 161 -10.14 2.14 26.57
CA ARG A 161 -9.60 3.49 26.80
C ARG A 161 -8.84 3.95 25.56
N VAL A 162 -8.76 5.25 25.35
CA VAL A 162 -7.86 5.88 24.40
C VAL A 162 -6.57 6.25 25.12
N VAL A 163 -5.43 5.85 24.58
CA VAL A 163 -4.10 6.18 25.11
C VAL A 163 -3.28 6.88 24.03
N GLY A 164 -2.51 7.89 24.44
CA GLY A 164 -1.57 8.61 23.58
C GLY A 164 -0.12 8.22 23.83
N THR A 165 0.67 8.14 22.77
CA THR A 165 2.14 8.04 22.80
C THR A 165 2.75 9.13 21.93
N LEU A 166 3.96 9.58 22.26
CA LEU A 166 4.69 10.59 21.50
C LEU A 166 5.83 9.92 20.71
N GLU A 167 5.97 10.28 19.44
CA GLU A 167 7.05 9.82 18.56
C GLU A 167 7.85 11.02 18.04
N ASP A 168 9.18 10.96 18.22
CA ASP A 168 10.13 11.94 17.70
C ASP A 168 10.69 11.48 16.35
N ALA A 169 10.65 12.37 15.35
CA ALA A 169 11.20 12.13 14.00
C ALA A 169 12.72 11.84 13.97
N THR A 170 13.44 12.10 15.06
CA THR A 170 14.90 11.85 15.16
C THR A 170 15.25 10.38 15.48
N THR A 171 14.26 9.51 15.70
CA THR A 171 14.48 8.14 16.22
C THR A 171 14.41 7.03 15.18
N GLU A 172 14.42 7.33 13.88
CA GLU A 172 14.51 6.31 12.84
C GLU A 172 15.95 5.80 12.63
N LYS A 173 16.32 4.75 13.39
CA LYS A 173 16.97 3.52 12.88
C LYS A 173 17.33 2.58 14.03
N GLY A 174 16.58 1.49 14.14
CA GLY A 174 17.02 0.31 14.90
C GLY A 174 15.87 -0.55 15.39
N GLY A 175 15.46 -1.53 14.59
CA GLY A 175 14.74 -2.68 15.13
C GLY A 175 15.61 -3.34 16.20
N GLY A 176 15.21 -3.19 17.46
CA GLY A 176 15.94 -3.69 18.61
C GLY A 176 15.09 -3.58 19.86
N THR A 177 14.66 -4.74 20.36
CA THR A 177 14.01 -4.91 21.66
C THR A 177 14.77 -4.21 22.78
N GLY A 178 14.14 -3.26 23.46
CA GLY A 178 14.70 -2.56 24.62
C GLY A 178 13.61 -2.20 25.62
N VAL A 179 13.49 -3.03 26.66
CA VAL A 179 12.66 -2.79 27.84
C VAL A 179 13.20 -1.56 28.58
N ALA A 180 12.37 -0.54 28.79
CA ALA A 180 12.69 0.57 29.67
C ALA A 180 12.60 0.10 31.14
N THR A 181 13.75 -0.17 31.76
CA THR A 181 13.85 -0.25 33.22
C THR A 181 14.12 1.14 33.77
N GLY A 182 13.15 1.69 34.50
CA GLY A 182 13.29 2.94 35.21
C GLY A 182 14.33 2.85 36.33
N GLY A 183 15.32 3.73 36.28
CA GLY A 183 16.24 4.02 37.38
C GLY A 183 16.35 5.52 37.53
N ALA A 184 15.78 6.05 38.61
CA ALA A 184 15.82 7.47 38.95
C ALA A 184 17.23 7.89 39.39
N ALA A 185 17.78 8.97 38.82
CA ALA A 185 18.72 9.87 39.50
C ALA A 185 18.98 11.16 38.68
N GLY A 186 18.65 12.31 39.28
CA GLY A 186 19.48 13.53 39.30
C GLY A 186 19.60 14.38 38.03
N GLY A 187 19.16 15.64 38.13
CA GLY A 187 19.16 16.64 37.06
C GLY A 187 20.52 16.98 36.44
N GLY A 188 20.46 17.58 35.24
CA GLY A 188 21.63 18.17 34.59
C GLY A 188 21.45 18.36 33.09
N THR A 189 21.26 19.62 32.70
CA THR A 189 21.58 20.31 31.44
C THR A 189 22.11 19.49 30.25
N LEU A 190 21.43 19.64 29.10
CA LEU A 190 21.90 19.21 27.77
C LEU A 190 23.26 19.84 27.42
N GLN A 191 24.29 19.01 27.19
CA GLN A 191 25.52 19.41 26.49
C GLN A 191 25.81 18.43 25.34
N LEU A 192 25.86 19.00 24.13
CA LEU A 192 26.36 18.38 22.91
C LEU A 192 27.84 18.01 23.08
N LEU A 193 28.23 16.78 22.71
CA LEU A 193 29.62 16.43 22.42
C LEU A 193 29.72 15.58 21.15
N ASP A 194 30.62 16.04 20.29
CA ASP A 194 30.96 15.58 18.94
C ASP A 194 31.57 14.17 18.86
N ALA A 195 31.56 13.68 17.62
CA ALA A 195 32.03 12.42 17.09
C ALA A 195 33.50 12.05 17.40
N ALA A 196 33.75 10.73 17.56
CA ALA A 196 34.68 9.94 16.73
C ALA A 196 34.92 8.54 17.31
N ARG A 197 34.68 7.48 16.51
CA ARG A 197 35.65 6.42 16.18
C ARG A 197 35.00 5.30 15.35
N ALA A 198 35.57 5.08 14.17
CA ALA A 198 35.23 4.00 13.25
C ALA A 198 35.92 2.67 13.66
N HIS A 199 35.22 1.56 13.45
CA HIS A 199 35.83 0.24 13.25
C HIS A 199 35.07 -0.52 12.16
N ALA A 200 35.81 -0.86 11.10
CA ALA A 200 35.32 -1.57 9.93
C ALA A 200 35.28 -3.09 10.17
N ILE A 201 34.25 -3.77 9.65
CA ILE A 201 34.24 -5.24 9.52
C ILE A 201 33.84 -5.60 8.08
N THR A 202 34.75 -6.33 7.44
CA THR A 202 34.77 -6.78 6.05
C THR A 202 33.89 -8.03 5.85
N THR A 203 33.04 -8.06 4.83
CA THR A 203 32.28 -9.26 4.43
C THR A 203 32.93 -9.95 3.22
N THR A 204 33.36 -11.21 3.38
CA THR A 204 33.81 -12.09 2.29
C THR A 204 32.77 -13.17 1.99
N ARG A 205 32.44 -13.32 0.70
CA ARG A 205 31.56 -14.34 0.11
C ARG A 205 32.37 -15.57 -0.33
N PRO A 206 31.91 -16.82 -0.15
CA PRO A 206 32.49 -17.98 -0.82
C PRO A 206 31.69 -18.43 -2.05
N THR A 207 32.44 -18.92 -3.03
CA THR A 207 32.05 -19.54 -4.31
C THR A 207 32.39 -21.03 -4.31
N SER A 208 31.70 -21.83 -5.16
CA SER A 208 32.14 -23.06 -5.90
C SER A 208 31.14 -24.24 -5.80
N PRO A 209 31.20 -25.31 -6.64
CA PRO A 209 31.50 -25.39 -8.09
C PRO A 209 30.53 -26.31 -8.89
N ILE A 210 30.76 -26.38 -10.21
CA ILE A 210 30.02 -27.11 -11.28
C ILE A 210 30.54 -28.56 -11.45
N ILE A 211 29.65 -29.56 -11.69
CA ILE A 211 29.97 -30.86 -12.33
C ILE A 211 28.80 -31.35 -13.24
N ASN A 212 29.15 -32.01 -14.36
CA ASN A 212 28.38 -32.37 -15.56
C ASN A 212 27.49 -33.64 -15.52
N ARG A 213 26.47 -33.63 -16.41
CA ARG A 213 25.51 -34.62 -17.03
C ARG A 213 25.94 -36.10 -17.25
N PRO A 214 25.02 -37.11 -17.45
CA PRO A 214 24.25 -37.36 -18.72
C PRO A 214 22.79 -37.94 -18.66
N ARG A 215 22.05 -37.78 -19.79
CA ARG A 215 20.74 -38.36 -20.27
C ARG A 215 20.89 -39.87 -20.69
N PRO A 216 19.90 -40.71 -21.13
CA PRO A 216 18.64 -40.43 -21.90
C PRO A 216 17.39 -41.37 -21.74
N GLY A 217 16.28 -41.01 -22.43
CA GLY A 217 15.15 -41.88 -22.90
C GLY A 217 13.85 -41.75 -22.09
N SER A 218 12.61 -41.77 -22.61
CA SER A 218 11.98 -41.79 -23.95
C SER A 218 10.45 -41.77 -23.73
N GLY A 219 9.64 -41.21 -24.64
CA GLY A 219 8.21 -41.60 -24.75
C GLY A 219 7.19 -40.46 -24.74
N ALA A 220 6.49 -40.34 -25.86
CA ALA A 220 5.51 -39.31 -26.21
C ALA A 220 4.17 -39.36 -25.45
N GLY A 221 3.57 -38.18 -25.26
CA GLY A 221 2.23 -37.89 -25.79
C GLY A 221 1.03 -37.93 -24.85
N ILE A 222 0.32 -36.79 -24.84
CA ILE A 222 -1.16 -36.61 -24.76
C ILE A 222 -1.68 -35.94 -23.46
N ILE A 223 -2.35 -34.79 -23.66
CA ILE A 223 -3.26 -33.97 -22.82
C ILE A 223 -2.66 -33.09 -21.71
N SER A 224 -2.64 -31.77 -21.98
CA SER A 224 -2.43 -30.70 -21.00
C SER A 224 -3.74 -30.40 -20.26
N THR A 225 -3.88 -30.97 -19.06
CA THR A 225 -4.72 -30.45 -17.98
C THR A 225 -3.88 -30.48 -16.69
N GLY A 226 -3.62 -29.32 -16.09
CA GLY A 226 -3.09 -29.21 -14.73
C GLY A 226 -2.83 -27.75 -14.38
N THR A 227 -3.64 -27.11 -13.52
CA THR A 227 -3.59 -27.17 -12.05
C THR A 227 -2.28 -26.64 -11.50
N GLY A 228 -2.38 -25.47 -10.86
CA GLY A 228 -1.32 -24.79 -10.15
C GLY A 228 -0.65 -25.70 -9.13
N SER A 229 0.67 -25.65 -9.15
CA SER A 229 1.58 -26.43 -8.34
C SER A 229 1.38 -26.13 -6.85
N VAL A 230 0.96 -27.16 -6.11
CA VAL A 230 1.16 -27.30 -4.68
C VAL A 230 2.66 -27.28 -4.42
N GLY A 231 3.15 -26.20 -3.79
CA GLY A 231 4.50 -26.13 -3.25
C GLY A 231 4.61 -27.02 -2.01
N THR A 232 5.32 -28.13 -2.15
CA THR A 232 5.71 -29.02 -1.07
C THR A 232 6.70 -28.34 -0.12
N VAL A 233 6.31 -28.20 1.14
CA VAL A 233 7.17 -27.80 2.26
C VAL A 233 8.17 -28.93 2.52
N SER A 234 9.47 -28.68 2.33
CA SER A 234 10.52 -29.60 2.76
C SER A 234 10.78 -29.44 4.25
N THR A 235 10.55 -30.50 5.02
CA THR A 235 10.95 -30.66 6.41
C THR A 235 12.47 -30.85 6.51
N GLY A 236 13.18 -29.79 6.93
CA GLY A 236 14.56 -29.84 7.38
C GLY A 236 14.61 -29.63 8.89
N GLY A 237 15.02 -30.65 9.63
CA GLY A 237 14.99 -30.67 11.10
C GLY A 237 15.87 -29.60 11.75
N SER A 238 15.21 -28.74 12.51
CA SER A 238 15.77 -28.12 13.70
C SER A 238 14.74 -28.31 14.81
N THR A 239 15.18 -28.78 15.98
CA THR A 239 14.40 -28.82 17.22
C THR A 239 13.97 -27.41 17.60
N GLY A 240 12.88 -26.94 16.99
CA GLY A 240 12.32 -25.61 17.18
C GLY A 240 11.30 -25.63 18.31
N THR A 241 11.55 -24.78 19.31
CA THR A 241 10.58 -24.38 20.33
C THR A 241 9.32 -23.86 19.61
N VAL A 242 8.20 -24.58 19.72
CA VAL A 242 6.90 -24.09 19.26
C VAL A 242 6.46 -23.00 20.24
N GLY A 243 6.86 -21.77 19.96
CA GLY A 243 6.19 -20.59 20.49
C GLY A 243 4.85 -20.46 19.79
N THR A 244 3.75 -20.47 20.54
CA THR A 244 2.41 -20.24 19.98
C THR A 244 2.34 -18.78 19.54
N ILE A 245 2.47 -18.52 18.24
CA ILE A 245 2.12 -17.22 17.66
C ILE A 245 0.60 -17.17 17.63
N ILE A 246 -0.02 -16.61 18.68
CA ILE A 246 -1.44 -16.26 18.66
C ILE A 246 -1.52 -14.85 18.09
N GLY A 247 -1.69 -14.77 16.79
CA GLY A 247 -1.88 -13.53 16.04
C GLY A 247 -2.20 -13.90 14.60
N ASN A 248 -3.34 -13.41 14.10
CA ASN A 248 -3.69 -13.58 12.68
C ASN A 248 -2.61 -12.95 11.80
N PRO A 249 -2.39 -13.48 10.58
CA PRO A 249 -1.37 -12.94 9.68
C PRO A 249 -1.60 -11.45 9.46
N LYS A 250 -0.51 -10.68 9.58
CA LYS A 250 -0.45 -9.24 9.30
C LYS A 250 -1.10 -8.96 7.92
N PRO A 251 -1.90 -7.89 7.75
CA PRO A 251 -2.24 -7.43 6.42
C PRO A 251 -0.94 -7.16 5.65
N SER A 252 -0.66 -7.98 4.64
CA SER A 252 0.57 -7.91 3.88
C SER A 252 0.47 -6.78 2.84
N GLY A 253 0.68 -5.54 3.29
CA GLY A 253 0.73 -4.34 2.44
C GLY A 253 0.24 -3.06 3.15
N PRO A 254 0.59 -1.87 2.64
CA PRO A 254 0.04 -0.62 3.15
C PRO A 254 -1.48 -0.62 3.00
N VAL A 255 -2.21 -0.21 4.03
CA VAL A 255 -3.67 -0.07 3.94
C VAL A 255 -3.97 1.14 3.06
N ALA A 256 -4.58 0.89 1.90
CA ALA A 256 -4.84 1.92 0.89
C ALA A 256 -5.71 3.06 1.47
N GLY A 257 -5.35 4.32 1.16
CA GLY A 257 -6.11 5.51 1.57
C GLY A 257 -5.73 6.10 2.93
N LEU A 258 -4.85 5.46 3.72
CA LEU A 258 -4.33 6.01 4.96
C LEU A 258 -3.09 6.89 4.75
N SER A 259 -2.92 7.92 5.59
CA SER A 259 -1.70 8.74 5.62
C SER A 259 -0.47 7.91 6.02
N PRO A 260 0.76 8.33 5.67
CA PRO A 260 1.97 7.62 6.07
C PRO A 260 2.07 7.39 7.59
N CYS A 261 1.61 8.37 8.39
CA CYS A 261 1.54 8.23 9.84
C CYS A 261 0.58 7.13 10.25
N CYS A 262 -0.64 7.15 9.72
CA CYS A 262 -1.62 6.12 10.03
C CYS A 262 -1.15 4.71 9.62
N GLN A 263 -0.36 4.57 8.55
CA GLN A 263 0.19 3.28 8.12
C GLN A 263 1.16 2.68 9.14
N SER A 264 2.00 3.48 9.81
CA SER A 264 2.95 2.97 10.81
C SER A 264 2.26 2.43 12.07
N LEU A 265 1.07 2.95 12.40
CA LEU A 265 0.29 2.49 13.55
C LEU A 265 -0.24 1.05 13.41
N TYR A 266 -0.38 0.54 12.18
CA TYR A 266 -0.88 -0.82 11.93
C TYR A 266 0.22 -1.90 12.03
N ASP A 267 1.45 -1.53 12.35
CA ASP A 267 2.57 -2.45 12.57
C ASP A 267 2.59 -2.97 14.02
N ASP A 268 1.77 -3.98 14.32
CA ASP A 268 1.77 -4.62 15.63
C ASP A 268 3.02 -5.51 15.85
N GLY A 269 3.81 -5.15 16.86
CA GLY A 269 4.81 -6.04 17.44
C GLY A 269 4.17 -7.07 18.37
N LEU A 270 4.02 -8.32 17.91
CA LEU A 270 3.54 -9.41 18.77
C LEU A 270 4.52 -9.65 19.94
N ARG A 271 4.05 -9.53 21.19
CA ARG A 271 4.82 -9.98 22.37
C ARG A 271 4.88 -11.51 22.36
N GLN A 272 6.09 -12.04 22.16
CA GLN A 272 6.32 -13.49 22.21
C GLN A 272 6.24 -14.01 23.65
N ARG A 273 5.26 -14.89 23.91
CA ARG A 273 5.12 -15.65 25.17
C ARG A 273 5.62 -17.08 24.93
N SER A 274 6.70 -17.47 25.58
CA SER A 274 7.36 -18.77 25.36
C SER A 274 7.37 -19.69 26.60
N GLY A 275 7.06 -19.14 27.78
CA GLY A 275 6.91 -19.92 29.01
C GLY A 275 5.78 -20.96 28.92
N ALA A 276 5.94 -22.08 29.62
CA ALA A 276 4.90 -23.10 29.78
C ALA A 276 5.06 -23.80 31.13
N MET A 277 3.96 -24.35 31.60
CA MET A 277 3.88 -25.11 32.84
C MET A 277 3.46 -26.55 32.53
N MET A 278 3.86 -27.47 33.39
CA MET A 278 3.31 -28.81 33.51
C MET A 278 2.81 -29.00 34.94
N ALA A 279 1.66 -29.63 35.14
CA ALA A 279 1.18 -30.08 36.44
C ALA A 279 1.20 -31.61 36.50
N ASP A 280 1.53 -32.15 37.67
CA ASP A 280 1.54 -33.59 37.94
C ASP A 280 1.06 -33.84 39.37
N THR A 281 0.92 -35.11 39.74
CA THR A 281 0.69 -35.54 41.11
C THR A 281 1.87 -36.36 41.60
N SER A 282 2.40 -36.05 42.79
CA SER A 282 3.44 -36.87 43.42
C SER A 282 2.88 -38.27 43.70
N GLY A 283 3.31 -39.27 42.94
CA GLY A 283 2.82 -40.64 43.04
C GLY A 283 2.87 -41.16 44.48
N GLY A 284 1.76 -41.75 44.95
CA GLY A 284 1.73 -42.45 46.23
C GLY A 284 2.66 -43.66 46.18
N ASN A 285 3.66 -43.71 47.07
CA ASN A 285 4.49 -44.90 47.23
C ASN A 285 3.58 -46.03 47.76
N ALA A 286 3.46 -47.13 47.00
CA ALA A 286 2.63 -48.27 47.37
C ALA A 286 3.28 -49.05 48.51
N ASP A 287 3.07 -48.60 49.75
CA ASP A 287 3.37 -49.41 50.93
C ASP A 287 2.11 -50.17 51.35
N CYS A 288 2.25 -51.50 51.48
CA CYS A 288 1.19 -52.47 51.77
C CYS A 288 0.59 -52.36 53.18
N GLY A 289 0.01 -51.21 53.53
CA GLY A 289 -0.77 -51.00 54.75
C GLY A 289 -2.28 -51.11 54.48
N CYS A 290 -3.01 -51.81 55.34
CA CYS A 290 -4.47 -52.02 55.25
C CYS A 290 -5.33 -50.76 55.50
N GLN A 291 -4.87 -49.58 55.13
CA GLN A 291 -5.70 -48.40 54.92
C GLN A 291 -6.18 -48.41 53.45
N PRO A 292 -7.37 -47.91 53.10
CA PRO A 292 -7.70 -47.71 51.69
C PRO A 292 -6.69 -46.72 51.09
N ILE A 293 -5.66 -47.24 50.42
CA ILE A 293 -4.70 -46.47 49.65
C ILE A 293 -5.49 -45.93 48.47
N ALA A 294 -5.64 -44.60 48.37
CA ALA A 294 -6.08 -44.01 47.12
C ALA A 294 -5.07 -44.45 46.04
N ALA A 295 -5.53 -45.14 45.01
CA ALA A 295 -4.71 -45.50 43.85
C ALA A 295 -4.26 -44.26 43.03
N ALA A 296 -4.34 -43.05 43.60
CA ALA A 296 -4.47 -41.79 42.88
C ALA A 296 -3.79 -40.63 43.64
N GLY A 297 -3.18 -39.70 42.89
CA GLY A 297 -2.21 -38.74 43.38
C GLY A 297 -2.73 -37.43 43.99
N TYR A 298 -3.99 -37.05 43.78
CA TYR A 298 -4.64 -35.94 44.49
C TYR A 298 -5.29 -36.43 45.78
N GLN A 299 -4.92 -35.82 46.91
CA GLN A 299 -5.30 -36.25 48.26
C GLN A 299 -6.37 -35.36 48.92
N GLY A 300 -6.89 -34.36 48.20
CA GLY A 300 -7.91 -33.45 48.73
C GLY A 300 -9.30 -34.09 48.78
N LEU A 301 -10.09 -33.67 49.77
CA LEU A 301 -11.45 -34.20 50.01
C LEU A 301 -12.53 -33.54 49.12
N GLU A 302 -12.18 -32.47 48.42
CA GLU A 302 -13.10 -31.65 47.63
C GLU A 302 -12.63 -31.54 46.17
N ASN A 303 -13.59 -31.33 45.26
CA ASN A 303 -13.28 -30.91 43.91
C ASN A 303 -12.83 -29.45 43.92
N GLN A 304 -11.71 -29.15 43.27
CA GLN A 304 -11.09 -27.82 43.32
C GLN A 304 -10.65 -27.39 41.91
N LEU A 305 -10.57 -26.08 41.68
CA LEU A 305 -10.04 -25.49 40.45
C LEU A 305 -8.81 -24.65 40.80
N TYR A 306 -7.65 -25.29 40.84
CA TYR A 306 -6.41 -24.60 41.16
C TYR A 306 -6.08 -23.59 40.07
N ARG A 307 -5.61 -22.41 40.46
CA ARG A 307 -5.02 -21.40 39.56
C ARG A 307 -3.58 -21.17 39.96
N VAL A 308 -2.69 -21.22 38.97
CA VAL A 308 -1.28 -20.86 39.10
C VAL A 308 -1.07 -19.62 38.24
N GLU A 309 -0.72 -18.49 38.85
CA GLU A 309 -0.61 -17.18 38.18
C GLU A 309 0.79 -16.59 38.37
N VAL A 310 1.39 -16.12 37.27
CA VAL A 310 2.64 -15.37 37.29
C VAL A 310 2.40 -14.02 37.99
N HIS A 311 3.18 -13.75 39.02
CA HIS A 311 3.11 -12.52 39.79
C HIS A 311 4.16 -11.52 39.32
N THR A 312 5.44 -11.86 39.42
CA THR A 312 6.55 -11.05 38.90
C THR A 312 6.93 -11.55 37.51
N PRO A 313 7.04 -10.68 36.49
CA PRO A 313 7.38 -11.09 35.12
C PRO A 313 8.89 -11.33 34.99
N GLY A 314 9.32 -11.96 33.89
CA GLY A 314 10.74 -12.19 33.61
C GLY A 314 11.02 -13.52 32.92
N SER A 315 12.28 -13.93 32.97
CA SER A 315 12.71 -15.29 32.59
C SER A 315 12.40 -16.27 33.72
N LEU A 316 12.58 -17.57 33.47
CA LEU A 316 12.47 -18.61 34.51
C LEU A 316 13.23 -18.26 35.80
N ASP A 317 14.41 -17.63 35.71
CA ASP A 317 15.27 -17.35 36.87
C ASP A 317 14.81 -16.16 37.72
N THR A 318 13.93 -15.32 37.17
CA THR A 318 13.53 -14.03 37.79
C THR A 318 12.03 -13.93 38.04
N ALA A 319 11.23 -14.61 37.23
CA ALA A 319 9.78 -14.60 37.37
C ALA A 319 9.33 -15.47 38.53
N THR A 320 8.18 -15.11 39.09
CA THR A 320 7.59 -15.77 40.24
C THR A 320 6.11 -16.03 39.98
N PHE A 321 5.53 -16.96 40.73
CA PHE A 321 4.12 -17.27 40.66
C PHE A 321 3.47 -17.27 42.05
N LYS A 322 2.15 -17.22 42.06
CA LYS A 322 1.26 -17.40 43.21
C LYS A 322 0.18 -18.37 42.79
N TRP A 323 -0.47 -19.02 43.74
CA TRP A 323 -1.50 -19.99 43.42
C TRP A 323 -2.65 -19.99 44.41
N SER A 324 -3.82 -20.43 43.96
CA SER A 324 -5.05 -20.53 44.75
C SER A 324 -5.77 -21.82 44.42
N ARG A 325 -6.40 -22.45 45.42
CA ARG A 325 -7.20 -23.69 45.25
C ARG A 325 -8.56 -23.43 44.58
N GLU A 326 -9.14 -22.24 44.76
CA GLU A 326 -10.45 -21.84 44.20
C GLU A 326 -10.34 -20.79 43.08
N ASN A 327 -9.36 -20.91 42.18
CA ASN A 327 -9.16 -19.99 41.06
C ASN A 327 -9.05 -18.49 41.44
N GLY A 328 -8.65 -18.20 42.68
CA GLY A 328 -8.60 -16.83 43.22
C GLY A 328 -9.99 -16.18 43.37
N SER A 329 -11.03 -16.97 43.59
CA SER A 329 -12.42 -16.51 43.75
C SER A 329 -12.69 -15.82 45.09
N VAL A 330 -11.96 -16.18 46.15
CA VAL A 330 -12.15 -15.61 47.49
C VAL A 330 -11.62 -14.17 47.53
N VAL A 331 -12.53 -13.21 47.51
CA VAL A 331 -12.24 -11.77 47.46
C VAL A 331 -13.23 -10.99 48.32
N THR A 332 -12.76 -9.90 48.94
CA THR A 332 -13.58 -8.94 49.70
C THR A 332 -13.21 -7.51 49.36
N ALA A 333 -14.14 -6.57 49.52
CA ALA A 333 -13.86 -5.15 49.29
C ALA A 333 -13.13 -4.56 50.49
N ILE A 334 -12.16 -3.70 50.23
CA ILE A 334 -11.44 -2.94 51.25
C ILE A 334 -12.14 -1.59 51.42
N THR A 335 -12.56 -1.27 52.64
CA THR A 335 -13.28 -0.03 52.96
C THR A 335 -12.37 1.02 53.59
N ALA A 336 -11.28 0.62 54.24
CA ALA A 336 -10.28 1.52 54.80
C ALA A 336 -8.93 0.82 54.99
N VAL A 337 -7.86 1.60 54.94
CA VAL A 337 -6.49 1.17 55.23
C VAL A 337 -5.85 2.16 56.20
N ASN A 338 -5.23 1.66 57.28
CA ASN A 338 -4.48 2.45 58.24
C ASN A 338 -3.20 1.74 58.65
N GLY A 339 -2.07 2.14 58.05
CA GLY A 339 -0.79 1.48 58.24
C GLY A 339 -0.86 0.00 57.83
N PRO A 340 -0.61 -0.97 58.74
CA PRO A 340 -0.74 -2.40 58.45
C PRO A 340 -2.18 -2.93 58.61
N VAL A 341 -3.13 -2.12 59.09
CA VAL A 341 -4.50 -2.57 59.38
C VAL A 341 -5.41 -2.29 58.18
N VAL A 342 -6.06 -3.32 57.68
CA VAL A 342 -7.03 -3.25 56.58
C VAL A 342 -8.42 -3.54 57.11
N THR A 343 -9.39 -2.69 56.79
CA THR A 343 -10.81 -2.90 57.07
C THR A 343 -11.50 -3.38 55.81
N VAL A 344 -12.27 -4.47 55.92
CA VAL A 344 -12.96 -5.11 54.79
C VAL A 344 -14.47 -5.09 54.96
N SER A 345 -15.23 -5.30 53.88
CA SER A 345 -16.70 -5.36 53.94
C SER A 345 -17.22 -6.67 54.52
N THR A 346 -16.46 -7.76 54.39
CA THR A 346 -16.74 -9.08 54.98
C THR A 346 -15.44 -9.86 55.21
N VAL A 347 -15.40 -10.67 56.27
CA VAL A 347 -14.28 -11.60 56.58
C VAL A 347 -14.41 -12.96 55.88
N GLY A 348 -15.48 -13.14 55.10
CA GLY A 348 -15.86 -14.41 54.49
C GLY A 348 -16.89 -15.17 55.33
N PRO A 349 -17.55 -16.18 54.74
CA PRO A 349 -18.69 -16.86 55.36
C PRO A 349 -18.30 -17.80 56.51
N ASP A 350 -17.10 -18.39 56.48
CA ASP A 350 -16.62 -19.30 57.52
C ASP A 350 -15.07 -19.35 57.58
N ALA A 351 -14.52 -20.23 58.42
CA ALA A 351 -13.09 -20.38 58.60
C ALA A 351 -12.37 -20.91 57.34
N ASN A 352 -13.00 -21.75 56.52
CA ASN A 352 -12.36 -22.39 55.36
C ASN A 352 -12.46 -21.52 54.10
N LEU A 353 -13.57 -20.79 53.94
CA LEU A 353 -13.84 -19.90 52.80
C LEU A 353 -13.53 -18.42 53.11
N GLY A 354 -13.13 -18.13 54.35
CA GLY A 354 -12.75 -16.80 54.82
C GLY A 354 -11.24 -16.55 54.87
N PHE A 355 -10.89 -15.42 55.47
CA PHE A 355 -9.50 -14.97 55.64
C PHE A 355 -8.98 -15.33 57.02
N GLN A 356 -7.76 -15.89 57.08
CA GLN A 356 -7.12 -16.34 58.31
C GLN A 356 -5.68 -15.82 58.45
N ALA A 357 -5.19 -15.77 59.69
CA ALA A 357 -3.79 -15.48 59.97
C ALA A 357 -2.85 -16.51 59.31
N GLY A 358 -1.73 -16.03 58.77
CA GLY A 358 -0.76 -16.82 58.01
C GLY A 358 -1.06 -16.93 56.51
N GLN A 359 -2.28 -16.63 56.06
CA GLN A 359 -2.63 -16.65 54.64
C GLN A 359 -2.06 -15.45 53.89
N TRP A 360 -1.79 -15.64 52.60
CA TRP A 360 -1.38 -14.58 51.69
C TRP A 360 -2.59 -13.93 51.05
N VAL A 361 -2.52 -12.62 50.92
CA VAL A 361 -3.56 -11.80 50.28
C VAL A 361 -2.93 -10.85 49.28
N GLU A 362 -3.57 -10.73 48.13
CA GLU A 362 -3.28 -9.72 47.13
C GLU A 362 -4.23 -8.55 47.34
N LEU A 363 -3.63 -7.39 47.49
CA LEU A 363 -4.28 -6.12 47.66
C LEU A 363 -4.18 -5.36 46.33
N SER A 364 -5.33 -5.01 45.75
CA SER A 364 -5.44 -4.35 44.44
C SER A 364 -6.61 -3.37 44.42
N ASP A 365 -6.59 -2.39 43.54
CA ASP A 365 -7.71 -1.50 43.22
C ASP A 365 -7.78 -1.32 41.69
N ASP A 366 -8.66 -0.44 41.23
CA ASP A 366 -8.84 -0.18 39.81
C ASP A 366 -7.57 0.36 39.11
N THR A 367 -6.59 0.90 39.83
CA THR A 367 -5.30 1.32 39.23
C THR A 367 -4.48 0.13 38.72
N TYR A 368 -4.65 -1.07 39.27
CA TYR A 368 -4.01 -2.29 38.78
C TYR A 368 -4.76 -2.88 37.59
N LEU A 369 -6.09 -2.74 37.58
CA LEU A 369 -6.93 -3.26 36.51
C LEU A 369 -6.86 -2.40 35.24
N PHE A 370 -6.88 -1.08 35.42
CA PHE A 370 -6.89 -0.08 34.35
C PHE A 370 -5.59 0.73 34.26
N GLY A 371 -4.52 0.36 34.96
CA GLY A 371 -3.21 1.02 34.84
C GLY A 371 -2.53 0.75 33.49
N ASP A 372 -1.32 1.25 33.29
CA ASP A 372 -0.48 0.91 32.13
C ASP A 372 0.73 0.06 32.56
N PRO A 373 0.86 -1.22 32.14
CA PRO A 373 -0.11 -1.97 31.31
C PRO A 373 -1.37 -2.35 32.10
N PRO A 374 -2.52 -2.63 31.44
CA PRO A 374 -3.73 -3.01 32.17
C PRO A 374 -3.67 -4.45 32.70
N ASN A 375 -4.60 -4.79 33.60
CA ASN A 375 -4.76 -6.11 34.22
C ASN A 375 -3.49 -6.63 34.95
N GLN A 376 -2.81 -5.76 35.70
CA GLN A 376 -1.67 -6.13 36.54
C GLN A 376 -2.13 -6.79 37.85
N PRO A 377 -1.32 -7.70 38.42
CA PRO A 377 -1.54 -8.18 39.78
C PRO A 377 -1.28 -7.07 40.81
N GLY A 378 -2.08 -7.06 41.87
CA GLY A 378 -1.87 -6.24 43.06
C GLY A 378 -0.63 -6.65 43.87
N GLN A 379 -0.41 -6.03 45.02
CA GLN A 379 0.69 -6.36 45.92
C GLN A 379 0.34 -7.50 46.90
N LEU A 380 1.29 -8.40 47.15
CA LEU A 380 1.11 -9.51 48.08
C LEU A 380 1.54 -9.15 49.50
N TYR A 381 0.68 -9.47 50.45
CA TYR A 381 0.88 -9.33 51.88
C TYR A 381 0.50 -10.64 52.58
N GLN A 382 1.04 -10.86 53.78
CA GLN A 382 0.60 -11.97 54.63
C GLN A 382 -0.22 -11.43 55.79
N ILE A 383 -1.32 -12.09 56.13
CA ILE A 383 -2.13 -11.74 57.30
C ILE A 383 -1.35 -12.16 58.56
N GLN A 384 -0.99 -11.20 59.41
CA GLN A 384 -0.32 -11.49 60.67
C GLN A 384 -1.32 -11.99 61.72
N SER A 385 -2.47 -11.33 61.83
CA SER A 385 -3.52 -11.66 62.81
C SER A 385 -4.86 -11.04 62.43
N ALA A 386 -5.93 -11.49 63.06
CA ALA A 386 -7.17 -10.72 63.11
C ALA A 386 -6.87 -9.33 63.70
N GLY A 387 -7.45 -8.30 63.09
CA GLY A 387 -7.26 -6.92 63.50
C GLY A 387 -7.98 -6.57 64.81
N PRO A 388 -7.86 -5.34 65.29
CA PRO A 388 -8.47 -4.90 66.55
C PRO A 388 -10.01 -4.82 66.51
N GLY A 389 -10.62 -4.87 65.32
CA GLY A 389 -12.08 -4.91 65.12
C GLY A 389 -12.56 -6.18 64.36
N PRO A 390 -13.88 -6.44 64.34
CA PRO A 390 -14.45 -7.68 63.80
C PRO A 390 -14.32 -7.86 62.28
N LEU A 391 -14.06 -6.78 61.53
CA LEU A 391 -13.87 -6.77 60.07
C LEU A 391 -12.48 -6.24 59.67
N GLN A 392 -11.49 -6.46 60.53
CA GLN A 392 -10.14 -5.95 60.33
C GLN A 392 -9.12 -7.07 60.32
N PHE A 393 -8.06 -6.87 59.56
CA PHE A 393 -6.87 -7.72 59.54
C PHE A 393 -5.63 -6.85 59.70
N THR A 394 -4.66 -7.35 60.47
CA THR A 394 -3.33 -6.75 60.56
C THR A 394 -2.39 -7.52 59.64
N LEU A 395 -1.76 -6.85 58.68
CA LEU A 395 -0.81 -7.44 57.75
C LEU A 395 0.63 -7.34 58.27
N THR A 396 1.52 -8.19 57.76
CA THR A 396 2.93 -8.28 58.18
C THR A 396 3.76 -7.03 57.89
N SER A 397 3.30 -6.16 57.01
CA SER A 397 3.92 -4.87 56.70
C SER A 397 2.86 -3.80 56.45
N PRO A 398 3.18 -2.50 56.65
CA PRO A 398 2.29 -1.43 56.24
C PRO A 398 1.85 -1.56 54.78
N VAL A 399 0.56 -1.34 54.53
CA VAL A 399 0.00 -1.40 53.19
C VAL A 399 0.39 -0.15 52.41
N ALA A 400 0.99 -0.35 51.24
CA ALA A 400 1.30 0.73 50.32
C ALA A 400 0.09 1.11 49.44
N ALA A 401 0.06 2.39 49.04
CA ALA A 401 -0.78 3.03 48.01
C ALA A 401 -1.93 2.20 47.40
N ILE A 402 -3.00 1.99 48.16
CA ILE A 402 -4.32 1.55 47.66
C ILE A 402 -5.35 2.63 47.99
N ASP A 403 -6.25 2.86 47.05
CA ASP A 403 -7.37 3.78 47.21
C ASP A 403 -8.69 3.02 47.41
N PRO A 404 -9.23 2.97 48.64
CA PRO A 404 -10.53 2.35 48.92
C PRO A 404 -11.69 2.91 48.07
N ALA A 405 -11.60 4.14 47.55
CA ALA A 405 -12.61 4.73 46.69
C ALA A 405 -12.61 4.17 45.26
N ARG A 406 -11.57 3.43 44.86
CA ARG A 406 -11.36 2.87 43.51
C ARG A 406 -11.57 1.36 43.47
N ASN A 407 -12.65 0.88 44.07
CA ASN A 407 -13.00 -0.55 44.12
C ASN A 407 -11.85 -1.44 44.63
N ALA A 408 -11.23 -1.01 45.74
CA ALA A 408 -10.16 -1.76 46.37
C ALA A 408 -10.62 -3.12 46.86
N ARG A 409 -9.76 -4.13 46.67
CA ARG A 409 -10.03 -5.55 46.87
C ARG A 409 -8.88 -6.23 47.58
N MET A 410 -9.24 -7.13 48.48
CA MET A 410 -8.34 -8.09 49.11
C MET A 410 -8.72 -9.48 48.62
N ARG A 411 -7.81 -10.15 47.90
CA ARG A 411 -8.01 -11.50 47.33
C ARG A 411 -7.08 -12.50 48.01
N ARG A 412 -7.60 -13.67 48.37
CA ARG A 412 -6.80 -14.73 49.01
C ARG A 412 -5.95 -15.50 48.00
N TRP A 413 -4.74 -15.89 48.43
CA TRP A 413 -3.85 -16.82 47.75
C TRP A 413 -3.33 -17.87 48.73
N ASP A 414 -3.19 -19.10 48.26
CA ASP A 414 -2.86 -20.29 49.06
C ASP A 414 -1.35 -20.59 49.09
N GLN A 415 -0.52 -19.70 48.53
CA GLN A 415 0.94 -19.85 48.57
C GLN A 415 1.44 -20.04 50.00
N SER A 416 2.37 -20.97 50.19
CA SER A 416 2.89 -21.36 51.51
C SER A 416 4.34 -21.83 51.43
N GLY A 417 4.95 -22.10 52.58
CA GLY A 417 6.34 -22.56 52.69
C GLY A 417 7.38 -21.43 52.67
N ALA A 418 8.66 -21.80 52.88
CA ALA A 418 9.76 -20.84 53.04
C ALA A 418 10.11 -20.07 51.75
N ALA A 419 9.69 -20.57 50.58
CA ALA A 419 9.89 -19.91 49.30
C ALA A 419 8.82 -18.85 48.97
N ALA A 420 7.70 -18.82 49.71
CA ALA A 420 6.64 -17.85 49.50
C ALA A 420 7.04 -16.49 50.09
N THR A 421 7.08 -15.46 49.24
CA THR A 421 7.45 -14.09 49.62
C THR A 421 6.39 -13.09 49.16
N SER A 422 6.55 -11.80 49.51
CA SER A 422 5.74 -10.69 48.97
C SER A 422 5.95 -10.44 47.47
N LYS A 423 6.88 -11.17 46.85
CA LYS A 423 7.08 -11.23 45.40
C LYS A 423 6.59 -12.55 44.80
N GLY A 424 5.91 -13.41 45.55
CA GLY A 424 5.50 -14.75 45.10
C GLY A 424 6.57 -15.82 45.34
N ILE A 425 6.37 -16.99 44.73
CA ILE A 425 7.25 -18.17 44.76
C ILE A 425 8.08 -18.19 43.46
N PRO A 426 9.43 -18.35 43.51
CA PRO A 426 10.25 -18.49 42.30
C PRO A 426 9.84 -19.69 41.43
N LEU A 427 9.89 -19.52 40.10
CA LEU A 427 9.68 -20.62 39.16
C LEU A 427 10.86 -21.60 39.20
N SER A 428 10.63 -22.86 38.81
CA SER A 428 11.67 -23.89 38.80
C SER A 428 11.44 -24.93 37.71
N THR A 429 12.53 -25.47 37.19
CA THR A 429 12.54 -26.69 36.36
C THR A 429 12.45 -27.98 37.16
N SER A 430 12.51 -27.89 38.49
CA SER A 430 12.22 -29.01 39.40
C SER A 430 10.77 -28.91 39.89
N PRO A 431 10.09 -30.04 40.16
CA PRO A 431 8.72 -30.02 40.68
C PRO A 431 8.60 -29.21 41.97
N ILE A 432 7.64 -28.28 41.98
CA ILE A 432 7.27 -27.47 43.15
C ILE A 432 5.94 -27.99 43.67
N GLN A 433 5.94 -28.44 44.91
CA GLN A 433 4.74 -28.91 45.60
C GLN A 433 3.82 -27.73 45.95
N LEU A 434 2.55 -27.83 45.58
CA LEU A 434 1.51 -26.87 45.96
C LEU A 434 0.84 -27.32 47.26
N GLU A 435 -0.03 -28.34 47.18
CA GLU A 435 -0.65 -29.04 48.29
C GLU A 435 -1.34 -30.32 47.78
N ASN A 436 -1.81 -31.19 48.69
CA ASN A 436 -2.64 -32.37 48.38
C ASN A 436 -2.07 -33.27 47.28
N GLY A 437 -0.75 -33.35 47.19
CA GLY A 437 -0.03 -34.14 46.19
C GLY A 437 0.09 -33.50 44.81
N ILE A 438 -0.41 -32.28 44.58
CA ILE A 438 -0.26 -31.55 43.30
C ILE A 438 1.09 -30.85 43.25
N GLU A 439 1.80 -31.04 42.15
CA GLU A 439 3.05 -30.34 41.85
C GLU A 439 3.04 -29.69 40.46
N VAL A 440 3.84 -28.64 40.32
CA VAL A 440 4.00 -27.91 39.06
C VAL A 440 5.47 -27.73 38.71
N THR A 441 5.77 -27.76 37.42
CA THR A 441 7.10 -27.55 36.87
C THR A 441 7.02 -26.54 35.72
N PHE A 442 8.05 -25.69 35.58
CA PHE A 442 8.11 -24.65 34.57
C PHE A 442 9.30 -24.86 33.62
N ARG A 443 9.12 -24.51 32.35
CA ARG A 443 10.20 -24.56 31.35
C ARG A 443 10.86 -23.19 31.17
N LYS A 444 12.07 -23.17 30.58
CA LYS A 444 12.68 -21.90 30.16
C LYS A 444 11.79 -21.18 29.15
N GLY A 445 11.60 -19.88 29.34
CA GLY A 445 10.80 -19.02 28.50
C GLY A 445 10.60 -17.65 29.14
N THR A 446 9.83 -16.80 28.47
CA THR A 446 9.42 -15.48 28.97
C THR A 446 8.03 -15.58 29.59
N TYR A 447 7.90 -15.07 30.82
CA TYR A 447 6.69 -15.02 31.62
C TYR A 447 6.27 -13.57 31.85
N VAL A 448 4.97 -13.30 31.75
CA VAL A 448 4.39 -11.97 31.97
C VAL A 448 3.41 -12.03 33.15
N SER A 449 3.37 -10.97 33.95
CA SER A 449 2.43 -10.86 35.07
C SER A 449 0.99 -11.06 34.62
N GLY A 450 0.23 -11.82 35.41
CA GLY A 450 -1.16 -12.15 35.12
C GLY A 450 -1.37 -13.38 34.23
N ASP A 451 -0.31 -13.90 33.59
CA ASP A 451 -0.34 -15.20 32.90
C ASP A 451 -0.69 -16.30 33.89
N TYR A 452 -1.54 -17.24 33.50
CA TYR A 452 -2.02 -18.24 34.42
C TYR A 452 -2.37 -19.58 33.76
N TRP A 453 -2.45 -20.60 34.60
CA TRP A 453 -2.96 -21.92 34.27
C TRP A 453 -4.03 -22.31 35.28
N THR A 454 -4.96 -23.16 34.86
CA THR A 454 -5.97 -23.76 35.73
C THR A 454 -5.85 -25.28 35.76
N ILE A 455 -5.90 -25.89 36.93
CA ILE A 455 -5.77 -27.33 37.14
C ILE A 455 -7.03 -27.83 37.88
N PRO A 456 -8.02 -28.41 37.18
CA PRO A 456 -9.15 -29.04 37.83
C PRO A 456 -8.70 -30.31 38.56
N ALA A 457 -8.98 -30.41 39.87
CA ALA A 457 -8.68 -31.58 40.70
C ALA A 457 -9.98 -32.25 41.16
N ARG A 458 -10.03 -33.59 41.10
CA ARG A 458 -11.22 -34.39 41.41
C ARG A 458 -10.99 -35.32 42.59
N ALA A 459 -11.68 -35.08 43.70
CA ALA A 459 -11.56 -35.90 44.91
C ALA A 459 -12.01 -37.34 44.67
N ALA A 460 -13.14 -37.53 43.96
CA ALA A 460 -13.72 -38.85 43.73
C ALA A 460 -12.79 -39.82 42.96
N THR A 461 -11.94 -39.30 42.07
CA THR A 461 -10.98 -40.10 41.30
C THR A 461 -9.54 -39.95 41.79
N GLY A 462 -9.28 -39.01 42.70
CA GLY A 462 -7.92 -38.60 43.12
C GLY A 462 -7.03 -38.15 41.96
N ALA A 463 -7.61 -37.64 40.87
CA ALA A 463 -6.87 -37.26 39.67
C ALA A 463 -6.95 -35.75 39.41
N ILE A 464 -5.93 -35.21 38.76
CA ILE A 464 -5.97 -33.88 38.15
C ILE A 464 -6.29 -34.01 36.66
N GLU A 465 -7.02 -33.04 36.11
CA GLU A 465 -7.29 -32.94 34.68
C GLU A 465 -6.12 -32.23 33.98
N TRP A 466 -5.00 -32.93 33.82
CA TRP A 466 -3.79 -32.44 33.15
C TRP A 466 -3.17 -33.49 32.21
N PRO A 467 -2.77 -33.12 30.97
CA PRO A 467 -3.05 -31.85 30.33
C PRO A 467 -4.57 -31.67 30.14
N PRO A 468 -5.08 -30.43 30.04
CA PRO A 468 -6.51 -30.17 29.97
C PRO A 468 -7.20 -30.99 28.88
N CYS A 469 -8.40 -31.52 29.17
CA CYS A 469 -9.17 -32.28 28.20
C CYS A 469 -9.47 -31.41 26.97
N GLY A 470 -9.03 -31.87 25.79
CA GLY A 470 -9.13 -31.08 24.56
C GLY A 470 -7.91 -30.18 24.29
N SER A 471 -6.84 -30.22 25.08
CA SER A 471 -5.53 -29.71 24.62
C SER A 471 -4.95 -30.58 23.49
N ASP A 472 -3.78 -30.20 22.97
CA ASP A 472 -2.98 -30.99 22.02
C ASP A 472 -2.39 -32.28 22.62
N GLY A 473 -2.69 -32.58 23.89
CA GLY A 473 -2.16 -33.73 24.62
C GLY A 473 -0.73 -33.55 25.12
N ASN A 474 -0.11 -32.38 24.89
CA ASN A 474 1.22 -32.08 25.41
C ASN A 474 1.17 -31.83 26.92
N ALA A 475 2.06 -32.43 27.71
CA ALA A 475 2.11 -32.15 29.15
C ALA A 475 2.48 -30.68 29.46
N TRP A 476 3.20 -30.02 28.54
CA TRP A 476 3.57 -28.60 28.63
C TRP A 476 2.50 -27.72 28.00
N GLN A 477 1.80 -26.96 28.85
CA GLN A 477 0.73 -26.07 28.42
C GLN A 477 1.19 -24.60 28.45
N SER A 478 0.88 -23.85 27.39
CA SER A 478 1.06 -22.40 27.34
C SER A 478 0.11 -21.71 28.32
N PRO A 479 0.46 -20.52 28.87
CA PRO A 479 -0.41 -19.81 29.78
C PRO A 479 -1.67 -19.29 29.07
N GLN A 480 -2.76 -19.22 29.83
CA GLN A 480 -3.89 -18.35 29.55
C GLN A 480 -3.58 -16.93 30.03
N PHE A 481 -4.10 -15.91 29.35
CA PHE A 481 -3.86 -14.51 29.71
C PHE A 481 -4.98 -13.61 29.19
N ALA A 482 -5.08 -12.40 29.74
CA ALA A 482 -5.97 -11.38 29.20
C ALA A 482 -5.37 -10.82 27.90
N LEU A 483 -6.16 -10.81 26.83
CA LEU A 483 -5.80 -10.19 25.56
C LEU A 483 -6.10 -8.69 25.66
N ILE A 484 -5.08 -7.88 25.37
CA ILE A 484 -5.16 -6.42 25.33
C ILE A 484 -4.81 -6.03 23.90
N TYR A 485 -5.78 -5.45 23.20
CA TYR A 485 -5.64 -5.04 21.81
C TYR A 485 -5.48 -3.54 21.73
N ASN A 486 -4.66 -3.05 20.79
CA ASN A 486 -4.54 -1.63 20.49
C ASN A 486 -4.99 -1.41 19.05
N ALA A 487 -6.04 -0.64 18.84
CA ALA A 487 -6.48 -0.26 17.50
C ALA A 487 -6.05 1.19 17.20
N PRO A 488 -5.43 1.47 16.05
CA PRO A 488 -5.10 2.84 15.66
C PRO A 488 -6.35 3.72 15.56
N LEU A 489 -6.30 4.93 16.13
CA LEU A 489 -7.38 5.92 16.02
C LEU A 489 -6.97 7.16 15.24
N ALA A 490 -5.85 7.79 15.60
CA ALA A 490 -5.43 9.03 14.98
C ALA A 490 -3.94 9.33 15.16
N CYS A 491 -3.43 10.16 14.25
CA CYS A 491 -2.19 10.90 14.47
C CYS A 491 -2.50 12.39 14.66
N ILE A 492 -1.82 13.05 15.60
CA ILE A 492 -1.89 14.50 15.80
C ILE A 492 -0.53 15.10 15.47
N HIS A 493 -0.54 16.06 14.54
CA HIS A 493 0.64 16.79 14.08
C HIS A 493 0.42 18.30 14.18
N LEU A 494 1.51 19.06 14.14
CA LEU A 494 1.42 20.51 13.97
C LEU A 494 1.19 20.86 12.49
N ARG A 495 0.25 21.77 12.20
CA ARG A 495 0.06 22.27 10.84
C ARG A 495 1.31 23.05 10.39
N PRO A 496 1.85 22.80 9.18
CA PRO A 496 2.98 23.57 8.68
C PRO A 496 2.60 25.05 8.58
N ALA A 497 3.44 25.92 9.13
CA ALA A 497 3.23 27.36 9.09
C ALA A 497 3.27 27.85 7.64
N THR A 498 2.11 28.11 7.04
CA THR A 498 2.05 28.83 5.77
C THR A 498 2.33 30.32 6.02
N ASN A 499 2.99 31.00 5.09
CA ASN A 499 3.35 32.43 5.20
C ASN A 499 2.14 33.40 5.28
N LEU A 500 0.91 32.88 5.37
CA LEU A 500 -0.32 33.62 5.64
C LEU A 500 -0.75 33.32 7.07
N ARG A 501 -0.37 34.19 8.01
CA ARG A 501 -0.83 34.16 9.41
C ARG A 501 -2.34 34.44 9.48
N ILE A 502 -3.18 33.47 9.13
CA ILE A 502 -4.60 33.50 9.45
C ILE A 502 -4.76 32.95 10.88
N LYS A 503 -4.99 33.86 11.82
CA LYS A 503 -5.11 33.65 13.27
C LYS A 503 -6.36 32.87 13.73
N PHE A 504 -6.96 32.00 12.90
CA PHE A 504 -8.28 31.40 13.21
C PHE A 504 -8.43 29.91 12.87
N ALA A 505 -7.38 29.10 12.97
CA ALA A 505 -7.53 27.65 12.91
C ALA A 505 -6.73 26.98 14.02
N ASN A 506 -7.33 25.96 14.64
CA ASN A 506 -6.66 25.02 15.54
C ASN A 506 -5.28 24.63 14.94
N PRO A 507 -4.16 24.81 15.67
CA PRO A 507 -2.82 24.59 15.14
C PRO A 507 -2.54 23.11 14.82
N PHE A 508 -3.37 22.21 15.33
CA PHE A 508 -3.23 20.78 15.15
C PHE A 508 -3.92 20.28 13.86
N LEU A 509 -3.28 19.30 13.23
CA LEU A 509 -3.83 18.46 12.18
C LEU A 509 -4.08 17.08 12.79
N VAL A 510 -5.30 16.58 12.67
CA VAL A 510 -5.67 15.23 13.14
C VAL A 510 -5.94 14.36 11.92
N ASP A 511 -5.08 13.37 11.70
CA ASP A 511 -5.32 12.33 10.70
C ASP A 511 -6.22 11.27 11.31
N ASP A 512 -7.37 10.99 10.68
CA ASP A 512 -8.28 9.92 11.09
C ASP A 512 -7.74 8.58 10.57
N CYS A 513 -7.13 7.80 11.47
CA CYS A 513 -6.51 6.53 11.12
C CYS A 513 -7.49 5.34 11.18
N ARG A 514 -8.74 5.57 11.57
CA ARG A 514 -9.75 4.51 11.68
C ARG A 514 -10.12 3.93 10.32
N LEU A 515 -10.16 2.60 10.24
CA LEU A 515 -10.77 1.92 9.11
C LEU A 515 -12.29 1.95 9.26
N LYS A 516 -12.99 2.31 8.18
CA LYS A 516 -14.46 2.35 8.16
C LYS A 516 -14.98 1.30 7.20
N PHE A 517 -16.11 0.70 7.54
CA PHE A 517 -16.76 -0.29 6.67
C PHE A 517 -18.23 0.07 6.45
N PRO A 518 -18.72 -0.04 5.21
CA PRO A 518 -20.15 0.09 4.93
C PRO A 518 -20.89 -1.17 5.43
N PRO A 519 -22.20 -1.10 5.69
CA PRO A 519 -22.97 -2.30 6.01
C PRO A 519 -22.88 -3.33 4.86
N LEU A 520 -22.99 -4.62 5.18
CA LEU A 520 -22.93 -5.70 4.17
C LEU A 520 -23.92 -5.50 3.01
N THR A 521 -25.08 -4.92 3.28
CA THR A 521 -26.10 -4.59 2.27
C THR A 521 -25.66 -3.51 1.28
N ALA A 522 -24.63 -2.72 1.59
CA ALA A 522 -24.08 -1.68 0.74
C ALA A 522 -22.86 -2.14 -0.10
N LEU A 523 -22.30 -3.33 0.16
CA LEU A 523 -21.18 -3.87 -0.63
C LEU A 523 -21.55 -4.16 -2.10
N ALA A 524 -22.84 -4.41 -2.38
CA ALA A 524 -23.34 -4.61 -3.76
C ALA A 524 -23.67 -3.30 -4.49
N ALA A 525 -23.66 -2.15 -3.79
CA ALA A 525 -24.01 -0.85 -4.34
C ALA A 525 -22.81 -0.08 -4.93
N GLN A 526 -21.61 -0.68 -4.92
CA GLN A 526 -20.39 -0.05 -5.42
C GLN A 526 -19.94 -0.59 -6.77
N GLN A 527 -20.88 -0.99 -7.64
CA GLN A 527 -20.73 -0.75 -9.07
C GLN A 527 -21.60 0.48 -9.35
N SER A 528 -20.99 1.67 -9.29
CA SER A 528 -21.69 2.87 -9.75
C SER A 528 -22.10 2.60 -11.20
N GLU A 529 -23.38 2.72 -11.53
CA GLU A 529 -23.75 3.00 -12.92
C GLU A 529 -22.97 4.29 -13.28
N ALA A 530 -21.97 4.15 -14.14
CA ALA A 530 -21.05 5.19 -14.54
C ALA A 530 -20.81 5.07 -16.04
N LEU A 531 -20.46 6.19 -16.66
CA LEU A 531 -19.98 6.16 -18.03
C LEU A 531 -18.52 5.72 -18.03
N HIS A 532 -18.15 4.85 -18.96
CA HIS A 532 -16.78 4.42 -19.16
C HIS A 532 -16.33 4.71 -20.58
N ILE A 533 -15.05 5.01 -20.77
CA ILE A 533 -14.45 5.09 -22.09
C ILE A 533 -14.13 3.68 -22.53
N ALA A 534 -14.82 3.23 -23.58
CA ALA A 534 -14.65 1.90 -24.16
C ALA A 534 -13.49 1.83 -25.16
N SER A 535 -13.20 2.94 -25.84
CA SER A 535 -12.06 3.04 -26.77
C SER A 535 -11.78 4.48 -27.18
N THR A 536 -10.56 4.70 -27.71
CA THR A 536 -10.13 5.97 -28.32
C THR A 536 -9.59 5.75 -29.74
N SER A 537 -9.68 6.76 -30.60
CA SER A 537 -9.19 6.68 -32.00
C SER A 537 -7.69 6.88 -32.15
N TRP A 538 -7.01 7.28 -31.07
CA TRP A 538 -5.57 7.47 -31.02
C TRP A 538 -4.94 6.41 -30.13
N VAL A 539 -3.66 6.11 -30.38
CA VAL A 539 -2.89 5.21 -29.52
C VAL A 539 -2.17 6.05 -28.47
N ASN A 540 -2.38 5.75 -27.19
CA ASN A 540 -1.71 6.46 -26.10
C ASN A 540 -0.18 6.30 -26.20
N ASP A 541 0.54 7.38 -25.94
CA ASP A 541 1.99 7.49 -25.94
C ASP A 541 2.69 7.13 -27.28
N ASP A 542 1.95 7.10 -28.40
CA ASP A 542 2.48 6.90 -29.76
C ASP A 542 2.47 8.21 -30.59
N VAL A 543 2.93 8.14 -31.85
CA VAL A 543 3.06 9.29 -32.75
C VAL A 543 1.97 9.30 -33.83
N MET A 544 1.34 10.45 -34.04
CA MET A 544 0.37 10.75 -35.09
C MET A 544 0.87 11.92 -35.95
N THR A 545 0.54 12.00 -37.24
CA THR A 545 0.83 13.19 -38.06
C THR A 545 -0.29 14.24 -37.96
N VAL A 546 0.05 15.51 -38.22
CA VAL A 546 -0.95 16.57 -38.42
C VAL A 546 -1.95 16.19 -39.50
N ASP A 547 -1.51 15.57 -40.59
CA ASP A 547 -2.39 15.19 -41.68
C ASP A 547 -3.45 14.18 -41.23
N THR A 548 -3.06 13.13 -40.49
CA THR A 548 -3.99 12.16 -39.91
C THR A 548 -4.97 12.80 -38.93
N LEU A 549 -4.51 13.75 -38.11
CA LEU A 549 -5.36 14.48 -37.16
C LEU A 549 -6.40 15.35 -37.89
N LEU A 550 -6.00 16.06 -38.95
CA LEU A 550 -6.90 16.94 -39.70
C LEU A 550 -7.90 16.16 -40.57
N GLU A 551 -7.50 14.98 -41.05
CA GLU A 551 -8.37 14.10 -41.84
C GLU A 551 -9.42 13.38 -41.00
N ASN A 552 -9.03 12.87 -39.82
CA ASN A 552 -9.87 11.96 -39.03
C ASN A 552 -10.43 12.57 -37.73
N GLY A 553 -9.80 13.62 -37.20
CA GLY A 553 -10.10 14.13 -35.87
C GLY A 553 -9.65 13.21 -34.74
N LEU A 554 -10.10 13.51 -33.53
CA LEU A 554 -10.00 12.60 -32.37
C LEU A 554 -11.41 12.16 -31.96
N SER A 555 -11.63 10.86 -31.82
CA SER A 555 -12.91 10.35 -31.32
C SER A 555 -12.70 9.34 -30.20
N LEU A 556 -13.66 9.29 -29.29
CA LEU A 556 -13.77 8.26 -28.25
C LEU A 556 -15.18 7.67 -28.25
N THR A 557 -15.28 6.43 -27.79
CA THR A 557 -16.55 5.72 -27.63
C THR A 557 -16.80 5.50 -26.15
N LEU A 558 -17.97 5.92 -25.68
CA LEU A 558 -18.45 5.63 -24.33
C LEU A 558 -19.27 4.33 -24.35
N ASP A 559 -19.41 3.68 -23.20
CA ASP A 559 -20.29 2.51 -23.05
C ASP A 559 -21.80 2.85 -23.08
N GLN A 560 -22.15 4.13 -22.93
CA GLN A 560 -23.51 4.65 -23.09
C GLN A 560 -23.50 6.05 -23.71
N ALA A 561 -24.59 6.41 -24.39
CA ALA A 561 -24.73 7.72 -25.01
C ALA A 561 -24.70 8.86 -23.96
N PRO A 562 -23.82 9.85 -24.08
CA PRO A 562 -23.76 10.98 -23.16
C PRO A 562 -24.89 11.97 -23.44
N SER A 563 -25.36 12.65 -22.40
CA SER A 563 -26.41 13.68 -22.50
C SER A 563 -25.94 15.09 -22.14
N CYS A 564 -24.72 15.20 -21.61
CA CYS A 564 -24.11 16.48 -21.26
C CYS A 564 -23.85 17.36 -22.50
N PRO A 565 -23.88 18.70 -22.35
CA PRO A 565 -23.41 19.60 -23.40
C PRO A 565 -21.89 19.45 -23.58
N TRP A 566 -21.42 19.43 -24.82
CA TRP A 566 -19.99 19.24 -25.14
C TRP A 566 -19.31 20.54 -25.56
N GLY A 567 -18.08 20.75 -25.09
CA GLY A 567 -17.25 21.91 -25.41
C GLY A 567 -15.80 21.72 -24.94
N GLY A 568 -14.92 22.68 -25.23
CA GLY A 568 -13.53 22.67 -24.78
C GLY A 568 -13.35 22.63 -23.25
N GLY A 569 -14.41 22.87 -22.49
CA GLY A 569 -14.41 22.75 -21.03
C GLY A 569 -14.38 21.31 -20.53
N ASN A 570 -15.11 20.38 -21.16
CA ASN A 570 -15.25 18.99 -20.71
C ASN A 570 -14.56 17.96 -21.63
N PHE A 571 -14.16 18.34 -22.84
CA PHE A 571 -13.22 17.60 -23.68
C PHE A 571 -12.07 18.56 -24.04
N GLN A 572 -11.04 18.52 -23.20
CA GLN A 572 -9.87 19.40 -23.29
C GLN A 572 -8.79 18.73 -24.12
N VAL A 573 -8.29 19.44 -25.14
CA VAL A 573 -7.11 19.03 -25.87
C VAL A 573 -6.11 20.16 -25.89
N THR A 574 -4.87 19.85 -25.53
CA THR A 574 -3.78 20.82 -25.44
C THR A 574 -2.57 20.34 -26.21
N LEU A 575 -1.92 21.28 -26.90
CA LEU A 575 -0.64 21.07 -27.57
C LEU A 575 0.50 21.56 -26.68
N GLU A 576 1.39 20.65 -26.34
CA GLU A 576 2.56 20.87 -25.50
C GLU A 576 3.85 20.86 -26.33
N ALA A 577 4.02 21.88 -27.16
CA ALA A 577 5.18 22.04 -28.03
C ALA A 577 6.40 22.59 -27.26
N PRO A 578 7.63 22.11 -27.56
CA PRO A 578 8.86 22.76 -27.09
C PRO A 578 8.87 24.24 -27.51
N VAL A 579 9.27 25.13 -26.59
CA VAL A 579 9.40 26.55 -26.90
C VAL A 579 10.84 26.83 -27.34
N ALA A 580 10.99 27.45 -28.51
CA ALA A 580 12.29 27.92 -28.99
C ALA A 580 12.91 28.87 -27.97
N THR A 581 14.16 28.62 -27.57
CA THR A 581 14.96 29.60 -26.84
C THR A 581 15.37 30.67 -27.85
N ASP A 582 14.87 31.89 -27.69
CA ASP A 582 15.44 33.02 -28.40
C ASP A 582 16.87 33.30 -27.88
N THR A 583 17.58 34.22 -28.54
CA THR A 583 18.93 34.63 -28.14
C THR A 583 18.97 35.24 -26.73
N ALA A 584 17.87 35.76 -26.20
CA ALA A 584 17.79 36.33 -24.85
C ALA A 584 17.67 35.24 -23.77
N PHE A 585 16.87 34.19 -24.02
CA PHE A 585 16.68 33.07 -23.12
C PHE A 585 17.91 32.15 -23.06
N ALA A 586 18.56 31.93 -24.21
CA ALA A 586 19.84 31.21 -24.28
C ALA A 586 20.93 31.89 -23.42
N GLU A 587 20.91 33.22 -23.35
CA GLU A 587 21.88 34.00 -22.56
C GLU A 587 21.58 33.95 -21.06
N VAL A 588 20.30 33.87 -20.65
CA VAL A 588 19.91 33.61 -19.26
C VAL A 588 20.30 32.19 -18.83
N PHE A 589 20.07 31.18 -19.68
CA PHE A 589 20.44 29.80 -19.39
C PHE A 589 21.96 29.61 -19.27
N LYS A 590 22.75 30.30 -20.10
CA LYS A 590 24.21 30.39 -19.97
C LYS A 590 24.68 31.02 -18.66
N ARG A 591 23.96 32.01 -18.12
CA ARG A 591 24.28 32.64 -16.82
C ARG A 591 23.99 31.71 -15.64
N LEU A 592 22.96 30.87 -15.76
CA LEU A 592 22.52 29.95 -14.71
C LEU A 592 23.22 28.59 -14.75
N SER A 593 23.94 28.26 -15.82
CA SER A 593 24.60 26.95 -15.97
C SER A 593 25.95 26.81 -15.25
N PHE A 594 26.37 27.79 -14.45
CA PHE A 594 27.59 27.75 -13.59
C PHE A 594 28.87 27.20 -14.28
N GLY A 595 29.04 27.43 -15.59
CA GLY A 595 30.21 26.94 -16.34
C GLY A 595 30.11 25.49 -16.81
N VAL A 596 28.95 24.84 -16.67
CA VAL A 596 28.66 23.52 -17.23
C VAL A 596 28.08 23.71 -18.64
N ASN A 597 28.64 23.01 -19.64
CA ASN A 597 28.04 22.91 -20.98
C ASN A 597 26.77 22.04 -20.87
N LEU A 598 25.62 22.67 -20.62
CA LEU A 598 24.33 22.01 -20.70
C LEU A 598 23.95 21.88 -22.18
N ASP A 599 23.82 20.65 -22.65
CA ASP A 599 23.22 20.36 -23.95
C ASP A 599 21.74 20.78 -23.90
N PRO A 600 21.22 21.57 -24.86
CA PRO A 600 19.79 21.93 -24.93
C PRO A 600 18.84 20.72 -25.05
N THR A 601 19.37 19.51 -25.27
CA THR A 601 18.62 18.25 -25.16
C THR A 601 18.42 17.75 -23.72
N ASN A 602 19.14 18.29 -22.72
CA ASN A 602 19.07 17.84 -21.33
C ASN A 602 17.85 18.40 -20.55
N ALA A 603 17.33 19.57 -20.94
CA ALA A 603 16.13 20.16 -20.38
C ALA A 603 15.54 21.21 -21.34
N PHE A 604 14.24 21.13 -21.63
CA PHE A 604 13.55 22.11 -22.47
C PHE A 604 12.16 22.44 -21.91
N LEU A 605 11.71 23.67 -22.15
CA LEU A 605 10.39 24.16 -21.75
C LEU A 605 9.35 23.79 -22.81
N ARG A 606 8.12 23.52 -22.38
CA ARG A 606 6.96 23.32 -23.26
C ARG A 606 5.92 24.41 -23.01
N SER A 607 5.35 24.96 -24.07
CA SER A 607 4.15 25.80 -24.00
C SER A 607 2.93 24.90 -23.90
N VAL A 608 1.91 25.27 -23.13
CA VAL A 608 0.62 24.57 -23.13
C VAL A 608 -0.38 25.44 -23.88
N THR A 609 -0.74 25.02 -25.08
CA THR A 609 -1.70 25.75 -25.94
C THR A 609 -3.00 24.96 -26.02
N ALA A 610 -4.10 25.50 -25.51
CA ALA A 610 -5.42 24.90 -25.68
C ALA A 610 -5.82 24.92 -27.16
N LEU A 611 -6.32 23.78 -27.64
CA LEU A 611 -6.86 23.63 -28.97
C LEU A 611 -8.37 23.48 -28.85
N ASP A 612 -9.13 24.40 -29.45
CA ASP A 612 -10.58 24.30 -29.56
C ASP A 612 -10.96 24.06 -31.04
N PRO A 613 -11.80 23.05 -31.34
CA PRO A 613 -12.13 22.72 -32.72
C PRO A 613 -13.04 23.79 -33.33
N PRO A 614 -12.72 24.31 -34.53
CA PRO A 614 -13.56 25.28 -35.23
C PRO A 614 -14.83 24.57 -35.74
N GLY A 615 -15.93 24.73 -34.99
CA GLY A 615 -17.19 24.01 -35.23
C GLY A 615 -17.69 23.22 -34.00
N GLY A 616 -16.89 23.14 -32.94
CA GLY A 616 -17.27 22.45 -31.70
C GLY A 616 -17.00 20.93 -31.73
N ILE A 617 -17.54 20.25 -30.73
CA ILE A 617 -17.45 18.79 -30.55
C ILE A 617 -18.78 18.18 -30.99
N SER A 618 -18.73 17.12 -31.80
CA SER A 618 -19.92 16.42 -32.27
C SER A 618 -20.14 15.12 -31.52
N VAL A 619 -21.41 14.78 -31.25
CA VAL A 619 -21.81 13.53 -30.60
C VAL A 619 -22.75 12.76 -31.53
N SER A 620 -22.49 11.47 -31.71
CA SER A 620 -23.36 10.56 -32.46
C SER A 620 -23.48 9.23 -31.71
N GLY A 621 -24.60 9.06 -31.00
CA GLY A 621 -24.80 7.91 -30.11
C GLY A 621 -23.78 7.93 -28.97
N GLU A 622 -22.97 6.87 -28.88
CA GLU A 622 -21.90 6.67 -27.90
C GLU A 622 -20.58 7.34 -28.28
N THR A 623 -20.44 7.79 -29.53
CA THR A 623 -19.19 8.34 -30.04
C THR A 623 -19.16 9.86 -29.94
N VAL A 624 -18.06 10.39 -29.41
CA VAL A 624 -17.78 11.82 -29.26
C VAL A 624 -16.53 12.16 -30.07
N THR A 625 -16.62 13.16 -30.95
CA THR A 625 -15.54 13.56 -31.86
C THR A 625 -15.11 15.01 -31.62
N TRP A 626 -13.85 15.18 -31.23
CA TRP A 626 -13.14 16.45 -31.10
C TRP A 626 -12.41 16.73 -32.42
N LEU A 627 -12.80 17.82 -33.10
CA LEU A 627 -12.47 18.16 -34.50
C LEU A 627 -13.07 17.18 -35.51
N ALA A 628 -14.28 17.46 -36.00
CA ALA A 628 -14.87 16.66 -37.07
C ALA A 628 -14.07 16.84 -38.38
N PRO A 629 -13.96 15.79 -39.23
CA PRO A 629 -13.37 15.89 -40.56
C PRO A 629 -13.96 17.05 -41.34
N ALA A 630 -13.12 17.75 -42.11
CA ALA A 630 -13.52 18.95 -42.83
C ALA A 630 -14.71 18.66 -43.77
N ALA A 631 -15.79 19.44 -43.63
CA ALA A 631 -16.84 19.45 -44.64
C ALA A 631 -16.24 19.89 -45.99
N ASN A 632 -16.65 19.25 -47.09
CA ASN A 632 -16.23 19.53 -48.46
C ASN A 632 -16.77 20.87 -49.02
N THR A 633 -16.75 21.91 -48.18
CA THR A 633 -17.17 23.28 -48.44
C THR A 633 -15.95 24.20 -48.46
N ASP A 634 -16.00 25.30 -49.22
CA ASP A 634 -14.90 26.27 -49.31
C ASP A 634 -14.47 26.86 -47.95
N VAL A 635 -15.41 27.00 -47.01
CA VAL A 635 -15.12 27.51 -45.66
C VAL A 635 -14.40 26.45 -44.83
N GLY A 636 -14.86 25.19 -44.87
CA GLY A 636 -14.22 24.07 -44.18
C GLY A 636 -12.76 23.89 -44.62
N LEU A 637 -12.50 23.93 -45.93
CA LEU A 637 -11.14 23.80 -46.48
C LEU A 637 -10.21 24.94 -46.04
N LYS A 638 -10.70 26.18 -45.95
CA LYS A 638 -9.91 27.33 -45.47
C LYS A 638 -9.58 27.22 -43.98
N VAL A 639 -10.52 26.73 -43.18
CA VAL A 639 -10.31 26.51 -41.74
C VAL A 639 -9.26 25.43 -41.51
N THR A 640 -9.34 24.31 -42.24
CA THR A 640 -8.33 23.25 -42.21
C THR A 640 -6.95 23.76 -42.64
N PHE A 641 -6.88 24.59 -43.68
CA PHE A 641 -5.64 25.22 -44.10
C PHE A 641 -5.01 26.11 -43.02
N ILE A 642 -5.81 26.94 -42.35
CA ILE A 642 -5.32 27.81 -41.26
C ILE A 642 -4.80 26.98 -40.08
N LEU A 643 -5.55 25.96 -39.66
CA LEU A 643 -5.13 25.04 -38.61
C LEU A 643 -3.84 24.31 -38.98
N TRP A 644 -3.75 23.85 -40.23
CA TRP A 644 -2.55 23.19 -40.77
C TRP A 644 -1.31 24.10 -40.67
N GLU A 645 -1.41 25.36 -41.10
CA GLU A 645 -0.31 26.32 -41.02
C GLU A 645 0.11 26.58 -39.57
N ILE A 646 -0.85 26.81 -38.67
CA ILE A 646 -0.58 27.09 -37.25
C ILE A 646 0.08 25.88 -36.56
N LEU A 647 -0.47 24.67 -36.75
CA LEU A 647 0.11 23.46 -36.15
C LEU A 647 1.51 23.21 -36.69
N ASN A 648 1.71 23.29 -38.01
CA ASN A 648 3.03 23.09 -38.60
C ASN A 648 4.05 24.15 -38.17
N LEU A 649 3.62 25.39 -37.87
CA LEU A 649 4.51 26.41 -37.30
C LEU A 649 5.10 25.96 -35.94
N PHE A 650 4.26 25.48 -35.02
CA PHE A 650 4.72 24.99 -33.72
C PHE A 650 5.53 23.70 -33.83
N LEU A 651 5.11 22.78 -34.70
CA LEU A 651 5.68 21.44 -34.79
C LEU A 651 7.01 21.41 -35.53
N ASN A 652 7.19 22.23 -36.58
CA ASN A 652 8.49 22.33 -37.24
C ASN A 652 9.54 22.96 -36.33
N ASN A 653 9.14 23.83 -35.38
CA ASN A 653 10.03 24.29 -34.33
C ASN A 653 10.43 23.15 -33.38
N ALA A 654 9.49 22.28 -32.99
CA ALA A 654 9.78 21.12 -32.13
C ALA A 654 10.87 20.21 -32.74
N LEU A 655 10.89 20.04 -34.07
CA LEU A 655 11.89 19.23 -34.76
C LEU A 655 13.33 19.70 -34.55
N THR A 656 13.57 21.00 -34.29
CA THR A 656 14.94 21.48 -34.01
C THR A 656 15.47 20.98 -32.67
N PHE A 657 14.59 20.51 -31.79
CA PHE A 657 14.93 19.86 -30.51
C PHE A 657 14.98 18.33 -30.62
N GLY A 658 14.79 17.75 -31.81
CA GLY A 658 14.75 16.30 -32.01
C GLY A 658 13.54 15.62 -31.37
N ALA A 659 12.46 16.36 -31.11
CA ALA A 659 11.26 15.86 -30.43
C ALA A 659 9.98 16.29 -31.15
N PHE A 660 8.91 15.52 -30.94
CA PHE A 660 7.55 15.90 -31.33
C PHE A 660 6.83 16.65 -30.19
N ALA A 661 5.82 17.43 -30.52
CA ALA A 661 4.97 18.05 -29.49
C ALA A 661 4.07 16.99 -28.87
N ARG A 662 3.84 17.07 -27.56
CA ARG A 662 2.89 16.18 -26.89
C ARG A 662 1.49 16.78 -27.03
N VAL A 663 0.51 15.99 -27.43
CA VAL A 663 -0.91 16.33 -27.33
C VAL A 663 -1.46 15.66 -26.09
N ARG A 664 -2.11 16.42 -25.21
CA ARG A 664 -2.81 15.88 -24.03
C ARG A 664 -4.30 16.04 -24.21
N VAL A 665 -5.02 14.93 -23.99
CA VAL A 665 -6.47 14.83 -24.02
C VAL A 665 -6.98 14.58 -22.61
N ARG A 666 -7.93 15.40 -22.14
CA ARG A 666 -8.55 15.25 -20.82
C ARG A 666 -10.06 15.38 -20.90
N LEU A 667 -10.77 14.49 -20.23
CA LEU A 667 -12.20 14.63 -19.97
C LEU A 667 -12.43 14.86 -18.48
N LEU A 668 -13.22 15.88 -18.15
CA LEU A 668 -13.57 16.18 -16.76
C LEU A 668 -14.73 15.30 -16.30
N GLY A 669 -14.47 14.40 -15.36
CA GLY A 669 -15.41 13.37 -14.92
C GLY A 669 -16.74 13.95 -14.41
N ALA A 670 -16.66 15.09 -13.73
CA ALA A 670 -17.83 15.80 -13.19
C ALA A 670 -18.69 16.49 -14.26
N ALA A 671 -18.13 16.73 -15.44
CA ALA A 671 -18.79 17.46 -16.52
C ALA A 671 -19.21 16.56 -17.69
N VAL A 672 -18.90 15.26 -17.63
CA VAL A 672 -19.29 14.26 -18.61
C VAL A 672 -20.29 13.31 -17.96
N PHE A 673 -21.54 13.35 -18.42
CA PHE A 673 -22.62 12.59 -17.80
C PHE A 673 -23.72 12.16 -18.79
N SER A 674 -24.45 11.11 -18.41
CA SER A 674 -25.69 10.70 -19.06
C SER A 674 -26.85 10.79 -18.08
N ALA A 675 -27.98 11.34 -18.52
CA ALA A 675 -29.17 11.50 -17.71
C ALA A 675 -29.94 10.18 -17.64
N SER A 676 -30.21 9.68 -16.43
CA SER A 676 -31.04 8.51 -16.19
C SER A 676 -32.26 8.85 -15.32
N GLN A 677 -33.20 7.91 -15.18
CA GLN A 677 -34.38 8.09 -14.30
C GLN A 677 -34.01 8.19 -12.81
N SER A 678 -32.85 7.66 -12.41
CA SER A 678 -32.33 7.68 -11.03
C SER A 678 -31.37 8.86 -10.76
N GLY A 679 -31.05 9.65 -11.77
CA GLY A 679 -30.12 10.78 -11.71
C GLY A 679 -29.05 10.72 -12.80
N ASN A 680 -28.16 11.71 -12.85
CA ASN A 680 -27.05 11.67 -13.79
C ASN A 680 -26.01 10.62 -13.38
N ILE A 681 -25.61 9.77 -14.32
CA ILE A 681 -24.42 8.93 -14.21
C ILE A 681 -23.23 9.71 -14.77
N TYR A 682 -22.13 9.74 -14.04
CA TYR A 682 -20.94 10.52 -14.40
C TYR A 682 -19.85 9.61 -14.94
N LEU A 683 -18.89 10.19 -15.67
CA LEU A 683 -17.73 9.48 -16.17
C LEU A 683 -16.87 8.93 -15.02
N ASP A 684 -16.51 7.66 -15.13
CA ASP A 684 -15.40 7.03 -14.41
C ASP A 684 -14.23 6.86 -15.39
N GLY A 685 -13.44 7.93 -15.52
CA GLY A 685 -12.39 8.08 -16.52
C GLY A 685 -11.03 7.52 -16.13
N VAL A 686 -10.86 6.89 -14.96
CA VAL A 686 -9.53 6.36 -14.57
C VAL A 686 -9.14 5.20 -15.49
N SER A 687 -8.02 5.34 -16.19
CA SER A 687 -7.41 4.26 -16.98
C SER A 687 -5.99 3.97 -16.49
N PHE A 688 -5.63 2.70 -16.39
CA PHE A 688 -4.28 2.27 -16.02
C PHE A 688 -3.40 2.06 -17.23
N GLY A 689 -2.10 2.31 -17.06
CA GLY A 689 -1.10 2.08 -18.10
C GLY A 689 -0.57 0.65 -18.10
N ASP A 690 -0.28 0.10 -19.28
CA ASP A 690 0.48 -1.14 -19.48
C ASP A 690 1.60 -0.93 -20.51
N THR A 691 2.55 -1.86 -20.57
CA THR A 691 3.72 -1.78 -21.45
C THR A 691 3.33 -2.03 -22.90
N ALA A 692 3.71 -1.13 -23.79
CA ALA A 692 3.54 -1.25 -25.23
C ALA A 692 4.81 -0.84 -25.98
N SER A 693 4.77 -0.91 -27.32
CA SER A 693 5.83 -0.42 -28.19
C SER A 693 5.24 0.54 -29.23
N ARG A 694 5.92 1.67 -29.47
CA ARG A 694 5.53 2.65 -30.49
C ARG A 694 5.56 2.05 -31.88
N SER A 695 4.52 2.31 -32.67
CA SER A 695 4.44 1.87 -34.08
C SER A 695 5.53 2.47 -34.96
N SER A 696 5.96 3.69 -34.65
CA SER A 696 6.93 4.45 -35.45
C SER A 696 8.36 3.91 -35.40
N ASN A 697 8.82 3.35 -34.28
CA ASN A 697 10.22 2.96 -34.09
C ASN A 697 10.46 1.78 -33.13
N GLY A 698 9.41 1.16 -32.59
CA GLY A 698 9.50 0.03 -31.67
C GLY A 698 10.03 0.35 -30.26
N SER A 699 10.21 1.63 -29.92
CA SER A 699 10.58 2.04 -28.55
C SER A 699 9.45 1.78 -27.56
N SER A 700 9.79 1.55 -26.28
CA SER A 700 8.79 1.36 -25.23
C SER A 700 7.85 2.56 -25.08
N SER A 701 6.57 2.26 -24.90
CA SER A 701 5.49 3.22 -24.65
C SER A 701 4.49 2.69 -23.63
N ILE A 702 3.54 3.54 -23.25
CA ILE A 702 2.44 3.22 -22.33
C ILE A 702 1.13 3.15 -23.12
N THR A 703 0.50 1.97 -23.18
CA THR A 703 -0.91 1.84 -23.61
C THR A 703 -1.83 2.05 -22.41
N LEU A 704 -3.06 2.52 -22.65
CA LEU A 704 -4.10 2.54 -21.62
C LEU A 704 -4.95 1.27 -21.70
N LEU A 705 -5.42 0.79 -20.55
CA LEU A 705 -6.39 -0.30 -20.46
C LEU A 705 -7.81 0.25 -20.63
N ASP A 706 -8.56 -0.40 -21.53
CA ASP A 706 -9.97 -0.14 -21.79
C ASP A 706 -10.84 -1.35 -21.33
N PRO A 707 -12.08 -1.13 -20.85
CA PRO A 707 -12.71 0.17 -20.63
C PRO A 707 -12.10 0.90 -19.41
N SER A 708 -12.22 2.24 -19.37
CA SER A 708 -11.85 3.02 -18.18
C SER A 708 -12.71 2.62 -16.98
N GLY A 709 -12.22 2.84 -15.76
CA GLY A 709 -13.01 2.79 -14.53
C GLY A 709 -12.34 2.07 -13.36
N THR A 710 -12.58 2.57 -12.15
CA THR A 710 -12.18 1.98 -10.86
C THR A 710 -13.31 1.97 -9.84
N SER A 711 -14.54 2.22 -10.29
CA SER A 711 -15.68 2.58 -9.46
C SER A 711 -15.51 3.91 -8.70
N GLN A 712 -14.61 4.78 -9.19
CA GLN A 712 -14.42 6.11 -8.63
C GLN A 712 -15.40 7.09 -9.28
N LYS A 713 -16.31 7.64 -8.49
CA LYS A 713 -17.32 8.58 -8.97
C LYS A 713 -16.67 9.82 -9.60
N SER A 714 -17.12 10.20 -10.80
CA SER A 714 -16.79 11.49 -11.42
C SER A 714 -15.28 11.69 -11.63
N SER A 715 -14.58 10.62 -11.98
CA SER A 715 -13.13 10.62 -12.15
C SER A 715 -12.74 11.08 -13.57
N ASP A 716 -11.62 11.80 -13.68
CA ASP A 716 -11.18 12.38 -14.96
C ASP A 716 -10.43 11.35 -15.80
N PHE A 717 -10.69 11.37 -17.12
CA PHE A 717 -9.85 10.65 -18.08
C PHE A 717 -8.69 11.50 -18.55
N ASN A 718 -7.51 10.90 -18.63
CA ASN A 718 -6.29 11.54 -19.11
C ASN A 718 -5.56 10.61 -20.08
N SER A 719 -5.26 11.13 -21.27
CA SER A 719 -4.47 10.44 -22.28
C SER A 719 -3.53 11.42 -22.99
N TRP A 720 -2.47 10.91 -23.60
CA TRP A 720 -1.55 11.71 -24.41
C TRP A 720 -1.00 10.93 -25.59
N PHE A 721 -0.54 11.65 -26.61
CA PHE A 721 0.21 11.12 -27.74
C PHE A 721 1.16 12.21 -28.27
N TYR A 722 1.96 11.92 -29.29
CA TYR A 722 2.88 12.88 -29.90
C TYR A 722 2.43 13.24 -31.31
N LEU A 723 2.50 14.53 -31.66
CA LEU A 723 2.09 15.04 -32.96
C LEU A 723 3.33 15.42 -33.79
N ALA A 724 3.48 14.79 -34.94
CA ALA A 724 4.50 15.10 -35.94
C ALA A 724 3.98 16.12 -36.95
N PRO A 725 4.82 17.07 -37.42
CA PRO A 725 4.44 18.00 -38.48
C PRO A 725 4.14 17.25 -39.77
N THR A 726 3.50 17.93 -40.72
CA THR A 726 3.33 17.43 -42.08
C THR A 726 4.69 17.16 -42.73
N VAL A 727 4.78 16.03 -43.44
CA VAL A 727 5.97 15.68 -44.21
C VAL A 727 6.09 16.62 -45.40
N ALA A 728 7.21 17.34 -45.47
CA ALA A 728 7.49 18.28 -46.54
C ALA A 728 8.88 18.03 -47.15
N ILE A 729 9.06 18.36 -48.42
CA ILE A 729 10.35 18.27 -49.09
C ILE A 729 11.20 19.46 -48.64
N SER A 730 12.35 19.17 -48.02
CA SER A 730 13.31 20.19 -47.55
C SER A 730 14.35 20.52 -48.60
N ALA A 731 14.73 19.55 -49.46
CA ALA A 731 15.63 19.76 -50.58
C ALA A 731 15.43 18.74 -51.69
N VAL A 732 15.65 19.18 -52.93
CA VAL A 732 15.78 18.31 -54.10
C VAL A 732 17.14 18.61 -54.74
N VAL A 733 18.01 17.60 -54.84
CA VAL A 733 19.36 17.75 -55.38
C VAL A 733 19.55 16.79 -56.54
N ILE A 734 19.91 17.31 -57.71
CA ILE A 734 20.38 16.48 -58.83
C ILE A 734 21.86 16.22 -58.62
N GLN A 735 22.28 14.96 -58.69
CA GLN A 735 23.64 14.54 -58.50
C GLN A 735 24.14 13.69 -59.66
N GLY A 736 25.44 13.82 -59.96
CA GLY A 736 26.19 12.91 -60.81
C GLY A 736 27.11 12.03 -59.96
N ILE A 737 27.30 10.77 -60.36
CA ILE A 737 28.31 9.89 -59.74
C ILE A 737 29.64 10.05 -60.48
N GLU A 738 30.61 10.65 -59.82
CA GLU A 738 31.97 10.88 -60.32
C GLU A 738 32.94 9.99 -59.56
N ASN A 739 33.62 9.05 -60.24
CA ASN A 739 34.55 8.11 -59.59
C ASN A 739 33.96 7.40 -58.35
N GLY A 740 32.66 7.10 -58.38
CA GLY A 740 31.94 6.48 -57.26
C GLY A 740 31.46 7.44 -56.16
N VAL A 741 31.70 8.75 -56.30
CA VAL A 741 31.30 9.78 -55.32
C VAL A 741 30.13 10.61 -55.88
N PRO A 742 29.00 10.73 -55.17
CA PRO A 742 27.90 11.60 -55.59
C PRO A 742 28.26 13.07 -55.40
N LYS A 743 28.08 13.90 -56.43
CA LYS A 743 28.26 15.36 -56.38
C LYS A 743 27.09 16.08 -57.04
N ALA A 744 26.74 17.27 -56.54
CA ALA A 744 25.68 18.08 -57.10
C ALA A 744 25.98 18.44 -58.57
N LEU A 745 24.98 18.31 -59.42
CA LEU A 745 25.12 18.40 -60.88
C LEU A 745 24.06 19.34 -61.44
N SER A 746 24.49 20.40 -62.11
CA SER A 746 23.62 21.35 -62.83
C SER A 746 23.73 21.24 -64.34
N ALA A 747 24.78 20.60 -64.86
CA ALA A 747 25.00 20.39 -66.29
C ALA A 747 25.80 19.12 -66.58
N VAL A 748 25.45 18.42 -67.66
CA VAL A 748 26.13 17.22 -68.14
C VAL A 748 26.22 17.23 -69.67
N THR A 749 27.33 16.75 -70.22
CA THR A 749 27.55 16.58 -71.65
C THR A 749 27.41 15.11 -72.02
N VAL A 750 26.64 14.81 -73.06
CA VAL A 750 26.45 13.45 -73.58
C VAL A 750 27.56 13.11 -74.55
N GLU A 751 28.37 12.11 -74.23
CA GLU A 751 29.40 11.61 -75.14
C GLU A 751 28.76 10.71 -76.20
N VAL A 752 29.09 10.93 -77.47
CA VAL A 752 28.53 10.19 -78.60
C VAL A 752 29.62 9.58 -79.47
N ASN A 753 29.32 8.44 -80.11
CA ASN A 753 30.18 7.85 -81.13
C ASN A 753 30.05 8.58 -82.49
N ALA A 754 30.82 8.14 -83.50
CA ALA A 754 30.77 8.71 -84.85
C ALA A 754 29.39 8.59 -85.54
N GLN A 755 28.50 7.74 -85.03
CA GLN A 755 27.11 7.57 -85.47
C GLN A 755 26.11 8.42 -84.66
N GLY A 756 26.58 9.26 -83.73
CA GLY A 756 25.75 10.11 -82.88
C GLY A 756 25.02 9.36 -81.74
N GLN A 757 25.33 8.09 -81.52
CA GLN A 757 24.75 7.30 -80.43
C GLN A 757 25.50 7.56 -79.12
N MET A 758 24.75 7.66 -78.02
CA MET A 758 25.32 7.87 -76.69
C MET A 758 26.23 6.70 -76.28
N ILE A 759 27.44 7.04 -75.81
CA ILE A 759 28.41 6.09 -75.26
C ILE A 759 28.82 6.42 -73.82
N GLY A 760 28.52 7.62 -73.33
CA GLY A 760 28.85 8.04 -71.96
C GLY A 760 28.29 9.41 -71.60
N LEU A 761 28.55 9.83 -70.36
CA LEU A 761 28.22 11.15 -69.85
C LEU A 761 29.48 11.76 -69.20
N GLN A 762 29.66 13.07 -69.36
CA GLN A 762 30.80 13.80 -68.81
C GLN A 762 30.33 15.11 -68.16
N LEU A 763 31.09 15.62 -67.19
CA LEU A 763 30.84 16.96 -66.65
C LEU A 763 31.00 18.04 -67.73
N THR A 764 30.06 18.96 -67.80
CA THR A 764 30.15 20.10 -68.71
C THR A 764 31.14 21.15 -68.18
N GLY A 765 32.05 21.62 -69.03
CA GLY A 765 32.91 22.77 -68.73
C GLY A 765 34.22 22.46 -67.98
N THR A 766 34.59 21.19 -67.80
CA THR A 766 35.88 20.82 -67.18
C THR A 766 37.01 20.71 -68.23
N PRO A 767 38.24 21.18 -67.94
CA PRO A 767 39.38 21.09 -68.86
C PRO A 767 39.82 19.65 -69.18
N ALA A 768 39.51 18.71 -68.26
CA ALA A 768 39.72 17.28 -68.42
C ALA A 768 38.36 16.57 -68.39
N PRO A 769 38.12 15.54 -69.24
CA PRO A 769 36.92 14.73 -69.21
C PRO A 769 36.75 14.05 -67.85
N VAL A 770 35.69 14.40 -67.11
CA VAL A 770 35.30 13.69 -65.88
C VAL A 770 34.05 12.89 -66.19
N ALA A 771 34.17 11.56 -66.19
CA ALA A 771 33.05 10.67 -66.47
C ALA A 771 32.00 10.71 -65.35
N VAL A 772 30.73 10.82 -65.75
CA VAL A 772 29.57 10.72 -64.87
C VAL A 772 28.91 9.38 -65.14
N THR A 773 28.97 8.44 -64.19
CA THR A 773 28.50 7.06 -64.43
C THR A 773 26.99 6.91 -64.23
N ALA A 774 26.37 7.80 -63.47
CA ALA A 774 24.93 7.86 -63.28
C ALA A 774 24.50 9.28 -62.88
N VAL A 775 23.23 9.62 -63.20
CA VAL A 775 22.57 10.84 -62.73
C VAL A 775 21.37 10.44 -61.87
N GLN A 776 21.20 11.08 -60.73
CA GLN A 776 20.16 10.75 -59.76
C GLN A 776 19.60 12.01 -59.08
N ALA A 777 18.32 11.98 -58.74
CA ALA A 777 17.70 12.93 -57.85
C ALA A 777 17.76 12.39 -56.41
N VAL A 778 18.18 13.23 -55.47
CA VAL A 778 18.06 12.98 -54.04
C VAL A 778 17.00 13.91 -53.49
N ILE A 779 15.92 13.32 -52.98
CA ILE A 779 14.82 14.04 -52.36
C ILE A 779 14.99 13.90 -50.85
N LEU A 780 15.11 15.03 -50.15
CA LEU A 780 15.24 15.09 -48.69
C LEU A 780 13.94 15.64 -48.10
N LEU A 781 13.48 15.01 -47.03
CA LEU A 781 12.31 15.44 -46.27
C LEU A 781 12.71 16.30 -45.05
N ASN A 782 11.78 17.07 -44.52
CA ASN A 782 11.96 17.87 -43.30
C ASN A 782 12.31 16.99 -42.08
N TYR A 783 11.72 15.80 -41.96
CA TYR A 783 12.08 14.77 -40.96
C TYR A 783 11.98 13.35 -41.53
N ALA A 784 12.42 12.34 -40.78
CA ALA A 784 12.21 10.94 -41.15
C ALA A 784 10.73 10.57 -40.87
N PRO A 785 9.92 10.26 -41.90
CA PRO A 785 8.48 10.11 -41.76
C PRO A 785 8.14 8.87 -40.91
N ILE A 786 7.00 8.93 -40.21
CA ILE A 786 6.54 7.83 -39.34
C ILE A 786 5.82 6.72 -40.11
N ALA A 787 5.50 6.95 -41.38
CA ALA A 787 4.90 5.99 -42.31
C ALA A 787 5.52 6.18 -43.71
N ASP A 788 5.35 5.18 -44.57
CA ASP A 788 5.82 5.25 -45.96
C ASP A 788 5.21 6.46 -46.68
N THR A 789 6.07 7.32 -47.23
CA THR A 789 5.66 8.57 -47.88
C THR A 789 5.89 8.48 -49.38
N THR A 790 4.84 8.63 -50.18
CA THR A 790 4.96 8.70 -51.64
C THR A 790 5.27 10.13 -52.10
N ILE A 791 6.31 10.27 -52.91
CA ILE A 791 6.70 11.50 -53.60
C ILE A 791 6.28 11.39 -55.06
N THR A 792 5.61 12.43 -55.58
CA THR A 792 5.35 12.57 -57.01
C THR A 792 6.47 13.38 -57.65
N LEU A 793 6.96 12.94 -58.81
CA LEU A 793 8.09 13.52 -59.52
C LEU A 793 7.71 13.80 -60.97
N SER A 794 8.16 14.93 -61.50
CA SER A 794 7.94 15.29 -62.90
C SER A 794 9.10 16.13 -63.44
N LEU A 795 9.47 15.89 -64.69
CA LEU A 795 10.45 16.70 -65.42
C LEU A 795 9.71 17.61 -66.41
N PHE A 796 10.13 18.87 -66.48
CA PHE A 796 9.62 19.86 -67.43
C PHE A 796 10.77 20.42 -68.26
N GLY A 797 10.63 20.46 -69.58
CA GLY A 797 11.63 21.02 -70.48
C GLY A 797 11.72 20.28 -71.82
N PRO A 798 12.53 20.77 -72.77
CA PRO A 798 12.83 20.07 -74.02
C PRO A 798 13.52 18.71 -73.73
N GLY A 799 13.28 17.72 -74.59
CA GLY A 799 13.90 16.40 -74.48
C GLY A 799 13.30 15.47 -73.42
N VAL A 800 12.31 15.89 -72.61
CA VAL A 800 11.63 15.00 -71.67
C VAL A 800 10.88 13.88 -72.42
N GLY A 801 11.13 12.63 -72.03
CA GLY A 801 10.55 11.42 -72.64
C GLY A 801 11.35 10.87 -73.83
N SER A 802 12.14 11.70 -74.52
CA SER A 802 13.00 11.30 -75.64
C SER A 802 14.49 11.25 -75.26
N VAL A 803 15.00 12.28 -74.61
CA VAL A 803 16.40 12.45 -74.16
C VAL A 803 16.56 12.09 -72.68
N VAL A 804 15.61 12.47 -71.83
CA VAL A 804 15.67 12.25 -70.38
C VAL A 804 14.33 11.81 -69.79
N SER A 805 14.35 10.92 -68.81
CA SER A 805 13.16 10.46 -68.09
C SER A 805 13.44 10.20 -66.60
N ILE A 806 12.39 10.25 -65.78
CA ILE A 806 12.41 9.89 -64.36
C ILE A 806 11.16 9.06 -64.04
N GLN A 807 11.23 8.21 -63.02
CA GLN A 807 10.04 7.54 -62.50
C GLN A 807 9.09 8.59 -61.89
N PRO A 808 7.77 8.53 -62.19
CA PRO A 808 6.83 9.55 -61.78
C PRO A 808 6.51 9.53 -60.28
N THR A 809 6.85 8.44 -59.58
CA THR A 809 6.69 8.31 -58.15
C THR A 809 7.90 7.64 -57.51
N ALA A 810 8.15 7.97 -56.25
CA ALA A 810 9.13 7.31 -55.40
C ALA A 810 8.60 7.21 -53.97
N THR A 811 8.83 6.09 -53.29
CA THR A 811 8.45 5.92 -51.89
C THR A 811 9.66 6.13 -51.00
N VAL A 812 9.51 7.01 -50.01
CA VAL A 812 10.44 7.13 -48.88
C VAL A 812 9.91 6.22 -47.77
N PRO A 813 10.64 5.15 -47.40
CA PRO A 813 10.21 4.26 -46.32
C PRO A 813 10.14 4.99 -44.97
N ALA A 814 9.26 4.53 -44.08
CA ALA A 814 9.22 5.00 -42.70
C ALA A 814 10.63 4.96 -42.05
N GLY A 815 10.98 6.01 -41.30
CA GLY A 815 12.28 6.15 -40.64
C GLY A 815 13.45 6.54 -41.57
N LYS A 816 13.24 6.74 -42.88
CA LYS A 816 14.26 7.25 -43.81
C LYS A 816 13.95 8.69 -44.21
N ARG A 817 14.93 9.60 -44.10
CA ARG A 817 14.73 11.03 -44.43
C ARG A 817 14.90 11.34 -45.92
N ASN A 818 15.38 10.41 -46.73
CA ASN A 818 15.62 10.64 -48.14
C ASN A 818 15.29 9.42 -49.00
N VAL A 819 15.10 9.68 -50.29
CA VAL A 819 15.04 8.67 -51.36
C VAL A 819 15.91 9.13 -52.52
N ILE A 820 16.57 8.16 -53.17
CA ILE A 820 17.39 8.37 -54.36
C ILE A 820 16.62 7.81 -55.56
N VAL A 821 16.44 8.64 -56.58
CA VAL A 821 15.66 8.28 -57.79
C VAL A 821 16.55 8.48 -59.02
N PRO A 822 16.83 7.43 -59.80
CA PRO A 822 17.62 7.56 -61.01
C PRO A 822 16.98 8.49 -62.05
N ILE A 823 17.76 9.39 -62.62
CA ILE A 823 17.39 10.19 -63.80
C ILE A 823 18.07 9.52 -65.00
N LYS A 824 17.26 9.01 -65.93
CA LYS A 824 17.76 8.29 -67.10
C LYS A 824 17.96 9.26 -68.26
N ILE A 825 19.20 9.54 -68.61
CA ILE A 825 19.55 10.19 -69.88
C ILE A 825 19.80 9.08 -70.89
N GLN A 826 18.98 9.02 -71.94
CA GLN A 826 18.89 7.87 -72.84
C GLN A 826 19.25 8.18 -74.30
N ALA A 827 19.31 9.46 -74.67
CA ALA A 827 19.75 9.91 -75.99
C ALA A 827 20.54 11.21 -75.88
N SER A 828 21.25 11.58 -76.95
CA SER A 828 21.91 12.89 -77.06
C SER A 828 20.92 13.93 -77.61
N PRO A 829 20.90 15.18 -77.10
CA PRO A 829 20.21 16.31 -77.74
C PRO A 829 20.72 16.65 -79.15
N GLY A 830 21.84 16.05 -79.56
CA GLY A 830 22.50 16.30 -80.85
C GLY A 830 23.32 17.58 -80.86
N VAL A 831 23.77 17.98 -82.04
CA VAL A 831 24.53 19.20 -82.29
C VAL A 831 23.75 20.11 -83.25
N ASN A 832 24.00 21.41 -83.18
CA ASN A 832 23.49 22.38 -84.13
C ASN A 832 24.28 22.35 -85.45
N ALA A 833 23.84 23.17 -86.43
CA ALA A 833 24.45 23.24 -87.77
C ALA A 833 25.94 23.63 -87.77
N ASN A 834 26.45 24.21 -86.68
CA ASN A 834 27.85 24.62 -86.54
C ASN A 834 28.69 23.58 -85.78
N GLY A 835 28.13 22.41 -85.48
CA GLY A 835 28.81 21.34 -84.73
C GLY A 835 28.88 21.57 -83.22
N ALA A 836 28.23 22.60 -82.68
CA ALA A 836 28.13 22.83 -81.23
C ALA A 836 26.93 22.09 -80.64
N GLY A 837 27.07 21.52 -79.44
CA GLY A 837 26.01 20.77 -78.76
C GLY A 837 24.70 21.54 -78.57
N ASN A 838 23.57 20.92 -78.90
CA ASN A 838 22.27 21.41 -78.44
C ASN A 838 22.17 21.17 -76.93
N THR A 839 21.58 22.11 -76.19
CA THR A 839 21.38 21.99 -74.74
C THR A 839 19.90 21.92 -74.41
N ASP A 840 19.47 20.78 -73.89
CA ASP A 840 18.14 20.57 -73.31
C ASP A 840 18.21 20.85 -71.80
N THR A 841 17.51 21.88 -71.32
CA THR A 841 17.45 22.18 -69.87
C THR A 841 16.13 21.67 -69.31
N VAL A 842 16.19 20.73 -68.36
CA VAL A 842 15.02 20.17 -67.70
C VAL A 842 14.97 20.56 -66.23
N THR A 843 13.78 20.90 -65.73
CA THR A 843 13.50 21.23 -64.34
C THR A 843 12.79 20.07 -63.66
N LEU A 844 13.25 19.67 -62.48
CA LEU A 844 12.68 18.58 -61.69
C LEU A 844 11.75 19.11 -60.61
N ASN A 845 10.46 18.87 -60.77
CA ASN A 845 9.45 19.12 -59.75
C ASN A 845 9.23 17.87 -58.89
N ALA A 846 9.08 18.08 -57.59
CA ALA A 846 8.75 17.06 -56.62
C ALA A 846 7.63 17.56 -55.69
N SER A 847 6.68 16.70 -55.34
CA SER A 847 5.59 17.04 -54.42
C SER A 847 5.21 15.88 -53.49
N VAL A 848 4.64 16.20 -52.33
CA VAL A 848 4.13 15.24 -51.33
C VAL A 848 2.62 15.46 -51.13
N PRO A 849 1.80 14.40 -51.06
CA PRO A 849 0.40 14.53 -50.67
C PRO A 849 0.27 14.92 -49.19
N THR A 850 -0.67 15.83 -48.88
CA THR A 850 -0.98 16.29 -47.52
C THR A 850 -2.48 16.43 -47.34
N ALA A 851 -2.97 16.63 -46.11
CA ALA A 851 -4.39 16.81 -45.81
C ALA A 851 -5.03 18.05 -46.50
N ILE A 852 -4.20 18.96 -47.00
CA ILE A 852 -4.62 20.18 -47.73
C ILE A 852 -4.29 20.14 -49.22
N GLY A 853 -3.96 18.96 -49.76
CA GLY A 853 -3.57 18.74 -51.15
C GLY A 853 -2.06 18.56 -51.35
N ASN A 854 -1.62 18.41 -52.59
CA ASN A 854 -0.21 18.18 -52.89
C ASN A 854 0.64 19.43 -52.63
N ARG A 855 1.70 19.28 -51.82
CA ARG A 855 2.69 20.30 -51.55
C ARG A 855 3.93 20.09 -52.42
N SER A 856 4.16 21.01 -53.35
CA SER A 856 5.34 21.03 -54.22
C SER A 856 6.55 21.64 -53.52
N PHE A 857 7.75 21.23 -53.91
CA PHE A 857 8.98 21.89 -53.52
C PHE A 857 9.12 23.23 -54.25
N ASP A 858 9.33 24.31 -53.49
CA ASP A 858 9.29 25.69 -54.03
C ASP A 858 10.46 26.05 -54.96
N ASN A 859 11.60 25.35 -54.86
CA ASN A 859 12.84 25.68 -55.57
C ASN A 859 13.35 24.52 -56.45
N PRO A 860 12.61 24.10 -57.49
CA PRO A 860 12.96 22.91 -58.27
C PRO A 860 14.32 23.06 -58.98
N PRO A 861 15.26 22.10 -58.83
CA PRO A 861 16.54 22.15 -59.50
C PRO A 861 16.40 21.92 -61.01
N SER A 862 17.33 22.45 -61.79
CA SER A 862 17.40 22.23 -63.23
C SER A 862 18.72 21.54 -63.62
N LEU A 863 18.65 20.73 -64.68
CA LEU A 863 19.77 20.01 -65.27
C LEU A 863 19.87 20.37 -66.76
N ALA A 864 21.00 20.94 -67.16
CA ALA A 864 21.33 21.19 -68.56
C ALA A 864 22.02 19.95 -69.17
N ILE A 865 21.44 19.36 -70.20
CA ILE A 865 21.97 18.20 -70.91
C ILE A 865 22.45 18.69 -72.28
N THR A 866 23.74 18.62 -72.55
CA THR A 866 24.34 19.13 -73.80
C THR A 866 24.83 18.00 -74.67
N GLY A 867 24.51 17.99 -75.96
CA GLY A 867 25.07 17.00 -76.89
C GLY A 867 26.57 17.21 -77.10
N GLY A 868 27.39 16.17 -76.93
CA GLY A 868 28.82 16.23 -77.23
C GLY A 868 29.09 16.35 -78.74
N PRO A 869 30.25 16.89 -79.14
CA PRO A 869 30.64 16.96 -80.54
C PRO A 869 30.78 15.54 -81.12
N VAL A 870 30.28 15.32 -82.34
CA VAL A 870 30.43 14.03 -83.03
C VAL A 870 31.90 13.89 -83.46
N PRO A 871 32.63 12.86 -83.00
CA PRO A 871 34.00 12.64 -83.43
C PRO A 871 34.07 12.47 -84.96
N PRO A 872 35.11 12.99 -85.64
CA PRO A 872 35.28 12.74 -87.07
C PRO A 872 35.37 11.23 -87.32
N PRO A 873 34.80 10.72 -88.43
CA PRO A 873 34.85 9.30 -88.75
C PRO A 873 36.32 8.84 -88.81
N GLN A 874 36.66 7.82 -88.02
CA GLN A 874 37.97 7.17 -88.09
C GLN A 874 38.07 6.49 -89.46
N ILE A 875 38.83 7.08 -90.39
CA ILE A 875 39.22 6.41 -91.62
C ILE A 875 40.34 5.44 -91.19
N ASN A 876 40.07 4.13 -91.22
CA ASN A 876 41.08 3.09 -90.95
C ASN A 876 42.31 3.24 -91.86
#